data_AF-A0A6S7I8Q5-F1
#
_entry.id   AF-A0A6S7I8Q5-F1
#
_cell.length_a   1.000
_cell.length_b   1.000
_cell.length_c   1.000
_cell.angle_alpha   90.00
_cell.angle_beta   90.00
_cell.angle_gamma   90.00
#
_symmetry.space_group_name_H-M   'P 1'
#
loop_
_entity.id
_entity.type
_entity.pdbx_description
1 polymer ?
#
loop_
_entity_poly.entity_id
_entity_poly.type
_entity_poly.pdbx_seq_one_letter_code
_entity_poly.pdbx_strand_id
1 'polypeptide(L)'
;MNSDHFEKHNSNKHKGLGTSKVVVDLAQTTLQFCNNIHGKSEESFSDTVLEHQEDVFQKEVQIEHVDEDEVLMHGELVLEFDHHETAVHNICNDERGDECNTTVSYDDVNQAQAVSTILSISESEEEEIDTDSETINTNYGRARDDPDIQVSDDPEIPWIVHAAEIKRLVDYSHQCDSIITKALSSEVIYPEELLTDVREAISKVREHSTNMEKNCATTLHKIRESNLEIGMAQVDADFTSLQDPADRPRTLSDQQKQKIIENGPYQPKLKRYPESQDISTEKQCRFSSGWYKEYPHLEYSVKEDTASCFVCCLFPTGVGRERSSDAWVKGVKGWDKMKSVGKEKKGKLAQHFSSQAHKAALSDLAQFAHNIKHVDVMLNKQLRAAKIQEEENNQRNQEIIKILLDIAKTLGRQQLAFRGTNDDADGNFLQITNLVARHNSHLKNWLSNEKMKPYSMKYLSAISQNEFINIIAEDVKGRIVNEIESAGMYSVMADTSPDTANTDRLVVAVRYVNEENQPKERVLEMKETKDKSGEGQAKEVLQSLNSKIGSQDGLVYQSYDYTASMSGKFKGAQKCLQTLIGRSVPYIPCQGHRSNTFIEHCSKTTLFTQMYDLLEALYVFFSKSCKRDGVLRKELKEIENALKLRNLSKTRWVYRSESIEAMWRSFEAIKDVLLTLSTMDGVDSSAQTRAASLHGKVLKFDFMFALMFMRLVMKITKILTIQMQKEELNILDALMAIEETVASLETIRRNESEMNNQVKASVEFSKSFDQDPEEDFRRKGVIRMSRRQDDNPDTAASIEFYAHYRKFMIEVLDSLITEYKENVQQCLEKIQPLADVLQPPITSVDFEQAEEISKLFPPSETVDPACLEAEFEIFAQVVGRSQDPFKSVNDVCNLAYEHKSIFPSIFKVFKLLFTAPVSVAKDERTFSKMKIIKNFLRSTMSDERLEDLIVLAAEKDLTDKVDLDEALKVWASKKNRKLKIKF
;
A
#
# COMPACT_ATOMS: atom_id res chain seq x y z
N MET A 1 47.26 18.49 54.01
CA MET A 1 46.97 17.42 55.00
C MET A 1 46.02 17.99 56.03
N ASN A 2 45.13 17.12 56.52
CA ASN A 2 43.91 17.34 57.30
C ASN A 2 43.94 18.32 58.48
N SER A 3 42.71 18.61 58.94
CA SER A 3 42.26 18.72 60.34
C SER A 3 42.68 19.94 61.18
N ASP A 4 41.87 20.40 62.14
CA ASP A 4 40.40 20.32 62.31
C ASP A 4 39.98 21.33 63.39
N HIS A 5 38.70 21.73 63.33
CA HIS A 5 37.84 22.09 64.46
C HIS A 5 38.09 23.32 65.38
N PHE A 6 36.96 24.00 65.59
CA PHE A 6 36.50 24.74 66.78
C PHE A 6 37.04 26.17 67.05
N GLU A 7 36.21 27.14 67.46
CA GLU A 7 34.74 27.29 67.37
C GLU A 7 34.32 28.73 67.74
N LYS A 8 33.06 29.10 67.40
CA LYS A 8 32.17 30.06 68.11
C LYS A 8 32.74 31.41 68.57
N HIS A 9 32.38 32.47 67.82
CA HIS A 9 31.58 33.60 68.35
C HIS A 9 31.13 34.53 67.22
N ASN A 10 30.02 34.20 66.51
CA ASN A 10 29.20 35.19 65.76
C ASN A 10 27.83 34.65 65.27
N SER A 11 27.27 33.63 65.91
CA SER A 11 25.88 33.22 65.67
C SER A 11 24.93 34.15 66.42
N ASN A 12 24.40 35.19 65.74
CA ASN A 12 23.09 35.83 65.95
C ASN A 12 22.87 37.14 65.14
N LYS A 13 23.58 37.37 64.03
CA LYS A 13 23.38 38.56 63.15
C LYS A 13 22.80 38.26 61.74
N HIS A 14 22.29 37.05 61.50
CA HIS A 14 21.88 36.62 60.15
C HIS A 14 20.44 36.07 60.00
N LYS A 15 19.56 36.15 61.01
CA LYS A 15 18.18 35.66 60.87
C LYS A 15 17.20 36.67 60.27
N GLY A 16 17.28 37.95 60.63
CA GLY A 16 16.38 39.00 60.12
C GLY A 16 16.52 39.36 58.62
N LEU A 17 17.51 38.82 57.93
CA LEU A 17 17.70 39.01 56.47
C LEU A 17 16.99 37.93 55.62
N GLY A 18 16.45 36.87 56.24
CA GLY A 18 15.80 35.76 55.54
C GLY A 18 14.41 36.11 55.02
N THR A 19 13.53 36.62 55.89
CA THR A 19 12.11 36.89 55.59
C THR A 19 11.91 37.93 54.50
N SER A 20 12.59 39.08 54.59
CA SER A 20 12.51 40.12 53.56
C SER A 20 12.94 39.60 52.18
N LYS A 21 13.99 38.75 52.13
CA LYS A 21 14.44 38.14 50.90
C LYS A 21 13.44 37.13 50.33
N VAL A 22 12.87 36.25 51.16
CA VAL A 22 11.87 35.26 50.71
C VAL A 22 10.62 35.94 50.14
N VAL A 23 10.16 37.04 50.73
CA VAL A 23 9.01 37.82 50.21
C VAL A 23 9.33 38.50 48.87
N VAL A 24 10.53 39.06 48.72
CA VAL A 24 10.98 39.66 47.44
C VAL A 24 11.20 38.60 46.36
N ASP A 25 11.82 37.46 46.70
CA ASP A 25 12.03 36.33 45.78
C ASP A 25 10.67 35.73 45.34
N LEU A 26 9.67 35.64 46.23
CA LEU A 26 8.31 35.23 45.89
C LEU A 26 7.66 36.20 44.89
N ALA A 27 7.67 37.50 45.20
CA ALA A 27 7.15 38.54 44.32
C ALA A 27 7.81 38.54 42.92
N GLN A 28 9.13 38.37 42.85
CA GLN A 28 9.87 38.27 41.58
C GLN A 28 9.53 36.97 40.82
N THR A 29 9.31 35.85 41.52
CA THR A 29 8.90 34.59 40.88
C THR A 29 7.52 34.74 40.24
N THR A 30 6.57 35.37 40.93
CA THR A 30 5.22 35.65 40.40
C THR A 30 5.28 36.60 39.20
N LEU A 31 6.11 37.65 39.23
CA LEU A 31 6.32 38.54 38.08
C LEU A 31 6.92 37.79 36.87
N GLN A 32 7.89 36.90 37.09
CA GLN A 32 8.46 36.09 36.01
C GLN A 32 7.43 35.15 35.39
N PHE A 33 6.53 34.56 36.20
CA PHE A 33 5.43 33.74 35.71
C PHE A 33 4.45 34.54 34.83
N CYS A 34 3.99 35.71 35.30
CA CYS A 34 3.12 36.60 34.53
C CYS A 34 3.74 37.02 33.19
N ASN A 35 5.05 37.30 33.15
CA ASN A 35 5.77 37.60 31.90
C ASN A 35 5.93 36.37 30.98
N ASN A 36 6.20 35.18 31.55
CA ASN A 36 6.39 33.94 30.78
C ASN A 36 5.10 33.37 30.16
N ILE A 37 3.93 33.75 30.67
CA ILE A 37 2.62 33.42 30.09
C ILE A 37 2.43 34.09 28.71
N HIS A 38 3.04 35.25 28.48
CA HIS A 38 2.64 36.16 27.39
C HIS A 38 2.99 35.71 25.95
N GLY A 39 3.42 34.46 25.75
CA GLY A 39 3.80 33.93 24.43
C GLY A 39 3.86 32.40 24.27
N LYS A 40 3.17 31.62 25.11
CA LYS A 40 3.19 30.13 25.06
C LYS A 40 1.88 29.52 24.50
N SER A 41 1.96 28.27 24.03
CA SER A 41 0.82 27.50 23.49
C SER A 41 0.08 26.69 24.57
N GLU A 42 -1.20 26.37 24.34
CA GLU A 42 -2.15 25.84 25.35
C GLU A 42 -1.64 24.63 26.16
N GLU A 43 -1.10 23.57 25.54
CA GLU A 43 -0.59 22.41 26.29
C GLU A 43 0.56 22.81 27.27
N SER A 44 1.44 23.71 26.85
CA SER A 44 2.54 24.20 27.69
C SER A 44 2.10 25.20 28.77
N PHE A 45 0.88 25.75 28.67
CA PHE A 45 0.32 26.65 29.67
C PHE A 45 -0.08 25.88 30.92
N SER A 46 -0.77 24.74 30.77
CA SER A 46 -1.17 23.87 31.89
C SER A 46 0.02 23.42 32.73
N ASP A 47 1.08 22.91 32.09
CA ASP A 47 2.28 22.46 32.79
C ASP A 47 3.02 23.61 33.48
N THR A 48 3.13 24.79 32.83
CA THR A 48 3.77 25.97 33.43
C THR A 48 2.97 26.48 34.66
N VAL A 49 1.63 26.38 34.64
CA VAL A 49 0.77 26.76 35.78
C VAL A 49 0.95 25.80 36.95
N LEU A 50 0.99 24.48 36.70
CA LEU A 50 1.19 23.47 37.73
C LEU A 50 2.59 23.55 38.38
N GLU A 51 3.65 23.69 37.58
CA GLU A 51 5.02 23.91 38.09
C GLU A 51 5.09 25.18 38.97
N HIS A 52 4.40 26.26 38.58
CA HIS A 52 4.39 27.50 39.37
C HIS A 52 3.55 27.38 40.65
N GLN A 53 2.44 26.64 40.64
CA GLN A 53 1.67 26.36 41.86
C GLN A 53 2.49 25.56 42.88
N GLU A 54 3.28 24.57 42.46
CA GLU A 54 4.19 23.85 43.37
C GLU A 54 5.32 24.75 43.91
N ASP A 55 5.92 25.59 43.07
CA ASP A 55 7.04 26.47 43.45
C ASP A 55 6.60 27.61 44.39
N VAL A 56 5.38 28.15 44.21
CA VAL A 56 4.74 29.08 45.15
C VAL A 56 4.39 28.39 46.46
N PHE A 57 3.80 27.19 46.41
CA PHE A 57 3.43 26.44 47.63
C PHE A 57 4.64 26.09 48.49
N GLN A 58 5.77 25.67 47.90
CA GLN A 58 7.00 25.43 48.66
C GLN A 58 7.58 26.70 49.30
N LYS A 59 7.37 27.88 48.71
CA LYS A 59 7.80 29.16 49.28
C LYS A 59 6.83 29.69 50.35
N GLU A 60 5.52 29.49 50.20
CA GLU A 60 4.53 29.77 51.26
C GLU A 60 4.85 28.97 52.54
N VAL A 61 5.18 27.67 52.42
CA VAL A 61 5.55 26.80 53.55
C VAL A 61 6.83 27.27 54.27
N GLN A 62 7.75 27.95 53.59
CA GLN A 62 8.94 28.54 54.24
C GLN A 62 8.64 29.80 55.05
N ILE A 63 7.52 30.49 54.77
CA ILE A 63 7.11 31.71 55.46
C ILE A 63 6.37 31.38 56.78
N GLU A 64 5.60 30.28 56.81
CA GLU A 64 4.89 29.82 58.02
C GLU A 64 5.79 29.26 59.14
N HIS A 65 7.12 29.24 58.98
CA HIS A 65 8.09 28.70 59.95
C HIS A 65 9.00 29.77 60.57
N VAL A 66 8.54 31.02 60.64
CA VAL A 66 9.27 32.13 61.28
C VAL A 66 8.51 32.60 62.53
N ASP A 67 9.08 32.35 63.71
CA ASP A 67 8.51 32.74 65.01
C ASP A 67 8.34 34.27 65.13
N GLU A 68 7.20 34.69 65.70
CA GLU A 68 6.73 36.09 65.74
C GLU A 68 7.51 37.02 66.72
N ASP A 69 8.48 36.50 67.49
CA ASP A 69 9.09 37.20 68.65
C ASP A 69 10.43 37.93 68.38
N GLU A 70 11.04 37.86 67.18
CA GLU A 70 12.47 38.27 66.99
C GLU A 70 12.71 39.67 66.34
N VAL A 71 11.71 40.55 66.19
CA VAL A 71 11.87 41.89 65.54
C VAL A 71 11.33 43.06 66.39
N LEU A 72 11.87 43.24 67.59
CA LEU A 72 11.72 44.46 68.38
C LEU A 72 13.07 44.91 68.96
N MET A 73 13.57 46.08 68.51
CA MET A 73 14.30 47.12 69.26
C MET A 73 15.35 47.88 68.41
N HIS A 74 15.14 49.20 68.31
CA HIS A 74 16.10 50.30 68.05
C HIS A 74 17.17 50.20 66.95
N GLY A 75 17.14 51.23 66.09
CA GLY A 75 18.22 52.21 66.07
C GLY A 75 19.05 52.28 64.79
N GLU A 76 19.01 53.47 64.18
CA GLU A 76 19.88 54.01 63.12
C GLU A 76 21.12 53.19 62.74
N LEU A 77 21.27 52.90 61.44
CA LEU A 77 22.58 52.98 60.80
C LEU A 77 22.49 53.24 59.30
N VAL A 78 23.03 54.38 58.90
CA VAL A 78 23.32 54.79 57.52
C VAL A 78 24.26 53.77 56.87
N LEU A 79 24.04 53.46 55.59
CA LEU A 79 25.09 52.93 54.72
C LEU A 79 25.20 53.79 53.46
N GLU A 80 26.29 54.55 53.40
CA GLU A 80 26.79 55.20 52.21
C GLU A 80 27.14 54.14 51.15
N PHE A 81 26.84 54.41 49.88
CA PHE A 81 27.78 54.10 48.80
C PHE A 81 27.59 55.06 47.64
N ASP A 82 28.50 56.03 47.59
CA ASP A 82 28.64 56.97 46.50
C ASP A 82 29.73 56.50 45.52
N HIS A 83 29.55 56.85 44.25
CA HIS A 83 30.59 57.06 43.23
C HIS A 83 31.50 55.88 42.76
N HIS A 84 31.11 55.33 41.61
CA HIS A 84 31.97 54.99 40.47
C HIS A 84 31.05 55.02 39.22
N GLU A 85 30.58 56.16 38.73
CA GLU A 85 31.27 57.37 38.23
C GLU A 85 32.22 57.13 37.03
N THR A 86 31.93 57.89 35.95
CA THR A 86 32.63 58.09 34.66
C THR A 86 33.01 56.87 33.81
N ALA A 87 32.36 56.65 32.66
CA ALA A 87 32.53 57.38 31.38
C ALA A 87 33.88 57.05 30.70
N VAL A 88 33.91 56.40 29.54
CA VAL A 88 33.74 57.05 28.21
C VAL A 88 34.68 58.25 28.04
N HIS A 89 35.91 58.01 27.57
CA HIS A 89 36.39 58.58 26.29
C HIS A 89 37.80 58.11 25.91
N ASN A 90 37.94 57.71 24.64
CA ASN A 90 39.07 57.95 23.72
C ASN A 90 38.69 57.21 22.42
N ILE A 91 38.10 57.87 21.41
CA ILE A 91 38.71 58.82 20.45
C ILE A 91 39.67 58.12 19.47
N CYS A 92 39.50 58.44 18.19
CA CYS A 92 40.20 57.91 17.03
C CYS A 92 41.72 58.05 17.07
N ASN A 93 42.42 57.11 16.42
CA ASN A 93 43.53 57.26 15.45
C ASN A 93 44.22 55.88 15.33
N ASP A 94 44.31 55.21 14.18
CA ASP A 94 44.88 55.58 12.86
C ASP A 94 46.40 55.33 12.77
N GLU A 95 46.78 54.29 12.01
CA GLU A 95 48.09 54.16 11.36
C GLU A 95 47.93 53.65 9.91
N ARG A 96 47.90 54.60 8.95
CA ARG A 96 48.64 54.63 7.65
C ARG A 96 48.78 53.28 6.89
N GLY A 97 48.39 53.12 5.62
CA GLY A 97 47.93 54.00 4.53
C GLY A 97 47.81 53.14 3.25
N ASP A 98 47.42 53.57 2.05
CA ASP A 98 46.97 54.85 1.47
C ASP A 98 45.93 54.50 0.35
N GLU A 99 45.29 55.35 -0.45
CA GLU A 99 45.44 56.77 -0.80
C GLU A 99 44.07 57.35 -1.27
N CYS A 100 43.90 58.69 -1.23
CA CYS A 100 43.10 59.59 -2.12
C CYS A 100 41.75 59.15 -2.78
N ASN A 101 40.70 60.00 -2.86
CA ASN A 101 40.53 61.40 -2.46
C ASN A 101 39.04 61.87 -2.53
N THR A 102 38.63 62.84 -1.67
CA THR A 102 37.58 63.89 -1.87
C THR A 102 36.10 63.51 -2.22
N THR A 103 35.00 64.16 -1.77
CA THR A 103 34.75 65.33 -0.88
C THR A 103 33.25 65.48 -0.50
N VAL A 104 32.99 65.96 0.73
CA VAL A 104 31.91 66.87 1.23
C VAL A 104 30.52 66.25 1.58
N SER A 105 30.09 66.16 2.86
CA SER A 105 29.55 67.19 3.82
C SER A 105 28.07 67.58 3.52
N TYR A 106 27.11 67.70 4.47
CA TYR A 106 27.14 67.88 5.94
C TYR A 106 25.86 67.35 6.65
N ASP A 107 25.84 67.44 7.99
CA ASP A 107 24.70 67.47 8.95
C ASP A 107 23.99 66.19 9.45
N ASP A 108 24.39 65.79 10.67
CA ASP A 108 23.53 65.23 11.72
C ASP A 108 22.60 66.33 12.30
N VAL A 109 21.30 66.29 12.01
CA VAL A 109 20.25 67.00 12.78
C VAL A 109 18.97 66.15 12.79
N ASN A 110 18.25 66.10 13.93
CA ASN A 110 16.90 65.50 14.13
C ASN A 110 16.75 63.99 14.43
N GLN A 111 17.53 63.43 15.37
CA GLN A 111 17.04 62.33 16.23
C GLN A 111 16.63 62.78 17.65
N ALA A 112 16.53 64.09 17.90
CA ALA A 112 16.18 64.67 19.20
C ALA A 112 14.86 65.48 19.20
N GLN A 113 13.97 65.30 18.22
CA GLN A 113 12.84 66.23 18.00
C GLN A 113 11.48 65.56 17.69
N ALA A 114 11.17 64.45 18.38
CA ALA A 114 9.84 63.83 18.38
C ALA A 114 9.16 63.79 19.76
N VAL A 115 9.90 64.01 20.86
CA VAL A 115 9.40 63.92 22.24
C VAL A 115 8.85 65.25 22.78
N SER A 116 9.06 66.38 22.08
CA SER A 116 8.68 67.73 22.56
C SER A 116 7.55 68.42 21.78
N THR A 117 6.74 67.69 20.98
CA THR A 117 5.74 68.32 20.08
C THR A 117 4.31 67.82 20.27
N ILE A 118 4.07 66.80 21.11
CA ILE A 118 2.71 66.34 21.47
C ILE A 118 2.28 66.87 22.86
N LEU A 119 3.18 67.55 23.59
CA LEU A 119 2.92 68.21 24.88
C LEU A 119 2.46 69.68 24.76
N SER A 120 1.98 70.14 23.59
CA SER A 120 1.80 71.57 23.33
C SER A 120 0.51 72.01 22.62
N ILE A 121 -0.54 71.18 22.54
CA ILE A 121 -1.90 71.62 22.16
C ILE A 121 -2.98 70.80 22.91
N SER A 122 -3.20 71.09 24.18
CA SER A 122 -4.51 70.86 24.85
C SER A 122 -4.67 71.70 26.13
N GLU A 123 -4.25 72.97 26.08
CA GLU A 123 -4.81 74.02 26.93
C GLU A 123 -5.74 74.87 26.05
N SER A 124 -7.05 74.73 26.24
CA SER A 124 -8.04 75.76 25.95
C SER A 124 -9.35 75.35 26.60
N GLU A 125 -9.78 76.15 27.57
CA GLU A 125 -10.97 75.97 28.38
C GLU A 125 -12.29 76.21 27.61
N GLU A 126 -13.36 76.11 28.40
CA GLU A 126 -14.61 76.89 28.32
C GLU A 126 -15.87 76.26 27.75
N GLU A 127 -16.94 76.53 28.50
CA GLU A 127 -18.32 76.12 28.33
C GLU A 127 -19.02 77.04 27.33
N GLU A 128 -20.00 76.54 26.58
CA GLU A 128 -21.33 77.19 26.59
C GLU A 128 -22.43 76.27 26.03
N ILE A 129 -23.67 76.70 26.23
CA ILE A 129 -24.90 75.92 26.16
C ILE A 129 -25.70 76.33 24.90
N ASP A 130 -26.35 75.40 24.20
CA ASP A 130 -27.83 75.28 24.10
C ASP A 130 -28.40 74.68 22.78
N THR A 131 -29.62 74.15 22.92
CA THR A 131 -30.73 73.90 21.97
C THR A 131 -30.62 72.92 20.78
N ASP A 132 -31.42 71.86 20.93
CA ASP A 132 -32.42 71.33 19.97
C ASP A 132 -32.05 70.49 18.72
N SER A 133 -32.15 69.16 18.94
CA SER A 133 -33.02 68.22 18.19
C SER A 133 -32.61 67.80 16.74
N GLU A 134 -32.78 66.56 16.27
CA GLU A 134 -33.64 65.44 16.69
C GLU A 134 -32.94 64.05 16.61
N THR A 135 -33.41 63.12 17.46
CA THR A 135 -33.45 61.64 17.33
C THR A 135 -32.37 60.87 16.54
N ILE A 136 -31.68 59.95 17.22
CA ILE A 136 -32.04 58.51 17.29
C ILE A 136 -31.32 57.84 18.48
N ASN A 137 -32.04 57.00 19.23
CA ASN A 137 -31.56 56.27 20.41
C ASN A 137 -30.47 55.23 20.07
N THR A 138 -29.48 55.06 20.96
CA THR A 138 -29.50 54.00 21.99
C THR A 138 -28.45 54.23 23.08
N ASN A 139 -28.88 54.18 24.35
CA ASN A 139 -28.02 54.25 25.53
C ASN A 139 -27.32 52.90 25.80
N TYR A 140 -26.07 52.95 26.28
CA TYR A 140 -25.63 52.09 27.39
C TYR A 140 -24.73 52.90 28.32
N GLY A 141 -25.23 53.12 29.55
CA GLY A 141 -24.55 53.90 30.58
C GLY A 141 -23.76 53.06 31.57
N ARG A 142 -23.07 53.73 32.50
CA ARG A 142 -22.38 53.11 33.64
C ARG A 142 -23.36 52.44 34.61
N ALA A 143 -23.07 51.20 34.98
CA ALA A 143 -23.40 50.58 36.28
C ALA A 143 -22.04 50.12 36.85
N ARG A 144 -21.56 50.45 38.06
CA ARG A 144 -22.16 50.58 39.40
C ARG A 144 -22.79 49.29 39.91
N ASP A 145 -22.38 48.94 41.12
CA ASP A 145 -22.51 47.64 41.75
C ASP A 145 -23.97 47.28 42.05
N ASP A 146 -24.39 46.09 41.60
CA ASP A 146 -25.65 45.46 41.99
C ASP A 146 -25.39 43.95 42.20
N PRO A 147 -25.61 43.39 43.41
CA PRO A 147 -25.27 41.99 43.71
C PRO A 147 -26.21 40.94 43.08
N ASP A 148 -27.39 41.32 42.59
CA ASP A 148 -28.43 40.39 42.13
C ASP A 148 -28.71 40.49 40.61
N ILE A 149 -27.79 39.95 39.80
CA ILE A 149 -28.09 39.62 38.39
C ILE A 149 -28.22 38.10 38.24
N GLN A 150 -29.46 37.61 38.15
CA GLN A 150 -29.74 36.27 37.66
C GLN A 150 -29.43 36.21 36.16
N VAL A 151 -28.41 35.45 35.78
CA VAL A 151 -28.05 35.24 34.38
C VAL A 151 -29.03 34.26 33.74
N SER A 152 -29.59 34.64 32.60
CA SER A 152 -30.53 33.84 31.81
C SER A 152 -29.83 32.69 31.05
N ASP A 153 -30.54 31.58 30.86
CA ASP A 153 -30.11 30.44 30.04
C ASP A 153 -30.03 30.78 28.54
N ASP A 154 -28.94 31.42 28.11
CA ASP A 154 -28.62 31.68 26.69
C ASP A 154 -27.27 31.01 26.33
N PRO A 155 -27.17 30.14 25.29
CA PRO A 155 -26.01 29.24 25.14
C PRO A 155 -24.74 29.88 24.55
N GLU A 156 -24.75 31.16 24.18
CA GLU A 156 -23.80 31.72 23.21
C GLU A 156 -22.72 32.67 23.77
N ILE A 157 -22.35 32.56 25.06
CA ILE A 157 -21.24 33.36 25.64
C ILE A 157 -20.24 32.56 26.52
N PRO A 158 -19.30 31.78 25.93
CA PRO A 158 -18.18 31.20 26.69
C PRO A 158 -16.95 32.13 26.76
N TRP A 159 -16.48 32.65 25.62
CA TRP A 159 -15.16 33.28 25.52
C TRP A 159 -15.06 34.66 26.18
N ILE A 160 -16.16 35.43 26.25
CA ILE A 160 -16.18 36.75 26.90
C ILE A 160 -16.00 36.61 28.41
N VAL A 161 -16.56 35.55 29.02
CA VAL A 161 -16.37 35.27 30.45
C VAL A 161 -14.91 34.96 30.74
N HIS A 162 -14.30 34.06 29.97
CA HIS A 162 -12.87 33.75 30.09
C HIS A 162 -11.97 34.97 29.82
N ALA A 163 -12.27 35.80 28.83
CA ALA A 163 -11.52 37.03 28.54
C ALA A 163 -11.66 38.07 29.67
N ALA A 164 -12.82 38.15 30.33
CA ALA A 164 -13.03 39.00 31.50
C ALA A 164 -12.27 38.47 32.75
N GLU A 165 -12.22 37.16 32.96
CA GLU A 165 -11.42 36.54 34.04
C GLU A 165 -9.92 36.76 33.82
N ILE A 166 -9.41 36.54 32.60
CA ILE A 166 -8.01 36.82 32.24
C ILE A 166 -7.69 38.30 32.44
N LYS A 167 -8.58 39.21 32.03
CA LYS A 167 -8.36 40.65 32.24
C LYS A 167 -8.31 41.00 33.73
N ARG A 168 -9.19 40.44 34.56
CA ARG A 168 -9.16 40.64 36.02
C ARG A 168 -7.85 40.12 36.64
N LEU A 169 -7.36 38.95 36.20
CA LEU A 169 -6.07 38.42 36.66
C LEU A 169 -4.89 39.35 36.30
N VAL A 170 -4.90 39.96 35.11
CA VAL A 170 -3.91 40.98 34.72
C VAL A 170 -4.05 42.26 35.56
N ASP A 171 -5.28 42.74 35.77
CA ASP A 171 -5.55 43.92 36.61
C ASP A 171 -5.11 43.70 38.08
N TYR A 172 -5.25 42.47 38.63
CA TYR A 172 -4.72 42.10 39.95
C TYR A 172 -3.19 41.94 39.97
N SER A 173 -2.56 41.46 38.89
CA SER A 173 -1.09 41.47 38.77
C SER A 173 -0.52 42.88 38.90
N HIS A 174 -1.20 43.88 38.33
CA HIS A 174 -0.81 45.29 38.47
C HIS A 174 -1.12 45.87 39.87
N GLN A 175 -2.06 45.30 40.63
CA GLN A 175 -2.21 45.63 42.05
C GLN A 175 -1.03 45.08 42.88
N CYS A 176 -0.53 43.89 42.56
CA CYS A 176 0.71 43.38 43.17
C CYS A 176 1.92 44.28 42.87
N ASP A 177 2.09 44.74 41.62
CA ASP A 177 3.12 45.75 41.27
C ASP A 177 2.99 47.02 42.12
N SER A 178 1.77 47.49 42.36
CA SER A 178 1.49 48.67 43.19
C SER A 178 1.86 48.45 44.65
N ILE A 179 1.49 47.30 45.24
CA ILE A 179 1.86 46.92 46.61
C ILE A 179 3.39 46.82 46.77
N ILE A 180 4.06 46.16 45.82
CA ILE A 180 5.53 46.03 45.80
C ILE A 180 6.19 47.40 45.69
N THR A 181 5.72 48.25 44.78
CA THR A 181 6.26 49.61 44.57
C THR A 181 6.10 50.45 45.83
N LYS A 182 4.93 50.40 46.48
CA LYS A 182 4.62 51.12 47.71
C LYS A 182 5.47 50.64 48.90
N ALA A 183 5.77 49.34 48.97
CA ALA A 183 6.70 48.77 49.95
C ALA A 183 8.16 49.21 49.70
N LEU A 184 8.58 49.30 48.44
CA LEU A 184 9.92 49.76 48.05
C LEU A 184 10.13 51.28 48.22
N SER A 185 9.05 52.08 48.20
CA SER A 185 9.11 53.54 48.30
C SER A 185 8.86 54.10 49.71
N SER A 186 8.54 53.27 50.71
CA SER A 186 8.21 53.72 52.06
C SER A 186 9.43 53.69 52.97
N GLU A 187 9.77 54.82 53.62
CA GLU A 187 10.90 54.91 54.57
C GLU A 187 10.69 54.08 55.84
N VAL A 188 9.46 53.67 56.13
CA VAL A 188 9.10 52.70 57.18
C VAL A 188 8.13 51.69 56.59
N ILE A 189 8.42 50.39 56.75
CA ILE A 189 7.58 49.28 56.29
C ILE A 189 6.92 48.66 57.52
N TYR A 190 5.58 48.63 57.56
CA TYR A 190 4.81 47.92 58.58
C TYR A 190 4.55 46.48 58.09
N PRO A 191 5.19 45.44 58.68
CA PRO A 191 5.19 44.11 58.07
C PRO A 191 3.80 43.44 58.09
N GLU A 192 3.00 43.67 59.13
CA GLU A 192 1.65 43.08 59.27
C GLU A 192 0.67 43.62 58.22
N GLU A 193 0.65 44.94 57.96
CA GLU A 193 -0.18 45.52 56.90
C GLU A 193 0.27 45.00 55.52
N LEU A 194 1.57 45.00 55.23
CA LEU A 194 2.09 44.51 53.96
C LEU A 194 1.79 43.01 53.74
N LEU A 195 1.94 42.17 54.77
CA LEU A 195 1.57 40.76 54.71
C LEU A 195 0.07 40.55 54.56
N THR A 196 -0.76 41.44 55.10
CA THR A 196 -2.23 41.40 54.93
C THR A 196 -2.62 41.78 53.51
N ASP A 197 -2.11 42.89 52.97
CA ASP A 197 -2.32 43.33 51.59
C ASP A 197 -1.88 42.26 50.58
N VAL A 198 -0.70 41.66 50.78
CA VAL A 198 -0.18 40.58 49.93
C VAL A 198 -1.02 39.31 50.04
N ARG A 199 -1.44 38.90 51.25
CA ARG A 199 -2.35 37.75 51.42
C ARG A 199 -3.70 37.98 50.76
N GLU A 200 -4.27 39.18 50.85
CA GLU A 200 -5.55 39.49 50.21
C GLU A 200 -5.44 39.49 48.68
N ALA A 201 -4.36 40.04 48.13
CA ALA A 201 -4.08 40.00 46.69
C ALA A 201 -3.88 38.56 46.17
N ILE A 202 -3.07 37.75 46.85
CA ILE A 202 -2.85 36.33 46.50
C ILE A 202 -4.16 35.54 46.61
N SER A 203 -4.97 35.78 47.63
CA SER A 203 -6.28 35.11 47.80
C SER A 203 -7.21 35.37 46.61
N LYS A 204 -7.33 36.64 46.17
CA LYS A 204 -8.16 37.01 45.01
C LYS A 204 -7.64 36.41 43.69
N VAL A 205 -6.32 36.37 43.50
CA VAL A 205 -5.71 35.70 42.33
C VAL A 205 -6.00 34.20 42.34
N ARG A 206 -5.87 33.52 43.50
CA ARG A 206 -6.15 32.08 43.67
C ARG A 206 -7.64 31.74 43.46
N GLU A 207 -8.55 32.61 43.93
CA GLU A 207 -9.99 32.49 43.70
C GLU A 207 -10.36 32.63 42.22
N HIS A 208 -9.83 33.64 41.53
CA HIS A 208 -10.11 33.83 40.10
C HIS A 208 -9.45 32.77 39.21
N SER A 209 -8.26 32.26 39.56
CA SER A 209 -7.64 31.16 38.80
C SER A 209 -8.44 29.85 38.93
N THR A 210 -8.89 29.50 40.14
CA THR A 210 -9.69 28.27 40.37
C THR A 210 -11.10 28.36 39.76
N ASN A 211 -11.72 29.54 39.74
CA ASN A 211 -12.95 29.74 38.97
C ASN A 211 -12.72 29.60 37.46
N MET A 212 -11.62 30.15 36.92
CA MET A 212 -11.28 29.99 35.50
C MET A 212 -11.04 28.52 35.13
N GLU A 213 -10.28 27.76 35.94
CA GLU A 213 -10.08 26.31 35.75
C GLU A 213 -11.41 25.54 35.75
N LYS A 214 -12.31 25.84 36.70
CA LYS A 214 -13.62 25.20 36.82
C LYS A 214 -14.53 25.53 35.63
N ASN A 215 -14.50 26.78 35.15
CA ASN A 215 -15.22 27.21 33.96
C ASN A 215 -14.67 26.50 32.71
N CYS A 216 -13.35 26.45 32.53
CA CYS A 216 -12.70 25.74 31.43
C CYS A 216 -13.03 24.24 31.43
N ALA A 217 -12.99 23.57 32.60
CA ALA A 217 -13.36 22.16 32.73
C ALA A 217 -14.84 21.92 32.37
N THR A 218 -15.74 22.84 32.76
CA THR A 218 -17.17 22.77 32.43
C THR A 218 -17.41 22.98 30.93
N THR A 219 -16.70 23.92 30.31
CA THR A 219 -16.74 24.16 28.85
C THR A 219 -16.19 22.95 28.08
N LEU A 220 -15.09 22.35 28.52
CA LEU A 220 -14.53 21.11 27.95
C LEU A 220 -15.50 19.92 28.06
N HIS A 221 -16.25 19.81 29.17
CA HIS A 221 -17.30 18.80 29.31
C HIS A 221 -18.42 19.01 28.29
N LYS A 222 -18.93 20.25 28.17
CA LYS A 222 -19.96 20.61 27.19
C LYS A 222 -19.51 20.38 25.74
N ILE A 223 -18.24 20.67 25.41
CA ILE A 223 -17.66 20.37 24.09
C ILE A 223 -17.64 18.85 23.83
N ARG A 224 -17.28 18.04 24.84
CA ARG A 224 -17.26 16.57 24.70
C ARG A 224 -18.66 15.94 24.62
N GLU A 225 -19.66 16.49 25.31
CA GLU A 225 -21.04 15.98 25.27
C GLU A 225 -21.83 16.43 24.03
N SER A 226 -21.54 17.62 23.50
CA SER A 226 -22.30 18.18 22.37
C SER A 226 -22.09 17.48 21.03
N ASN A 227 -21.06 16.64 20.92
CA ASN A 227 -20.68 15.91 19.70
C ASN A 227 -20.63 16.82 18.45
N LEU A 228 -20.31 18.11 18.68
CA LEU A 228 -20.09 19.09 17.64
C LEU A 228 -18.84 18.65 16.88
N GLU A 229 -19.08 18.07 15.69
CA GLU A 229 -18.06 18.01 14.66
C GLU A 229 -17.45 19.40 14.55
N ILE A 230 -16.20 19.54 14.98
CA ILE A 230 -15.39 20.68 14.59
C ILE A 230 -15.25 20.50 13.08
N GLY A 231 -16.14 21.18 12.37
CA GLY A 231 -16.00 21.42 10.96
C GLY A 231 -14.64 22.08 10.75
N MET A 232 -13.65 21.24 10.42
CA MET A 232 -12.94 21.45 9.18
C MET A 232 -14.01 21.72 8.13
N ALA A 233 -14.38 23.00 7.98
CA ALA A 233 -15.20 23.45 6.88
C ALA A 233 -14.61 22.81 5.63
N GLN A 234 -15.47 22.16 4.85
CA GLN A 234 -15.08 21.41 3.68
C GLN A 234 -14.03 22.24 2.93
N VAL A 235 -12.88 21.64 2.62
CA VAL A 235 -11.89 22.28 1.74
C VAL A 235 -12.51 22.24 0.35
N ASP A 236 -13.44 23.16 0.13
CA ASP A 236 -14.26 23.20 -1.06
C ASP A 236 -13.37 23.42 -2.26
N ALA A 237 -13.66 22.63 -3.31
CA ALA A 237 -12.94 22.65 -4.58
C ALA A 237 -13.03 24.00 -5.32
N ASP A 238 -13.79 24.97 -4.79
CA ASP A 238 -14.01 26.29 -5.35
C ASP A 238 -12.78 27.20 -5.31
N PHE A 239 -11.87 27.11 -4.33
CA PHE A 239 -10.78 28.08 -4.21
C PHE A 239 -9.66 27.94 -5.24
N THR A 240 -9.51 26.77 -5.86
CA THR A 240 -8.65 26.57 -7.04
C THR A 240 -9.12 27.36 -8.25
N SER A 241 -10.41 27.71 -8.34
CA SER A 241 -10.92 28.54 -9.44
C SER A 241 -10.41 29.98 -9.39
N LEU A 242 -10.19 30.55 -8.21
CA LEU A 242 -9.92 31.99 -8.02
C LEU A 242 -8.48 32.44 -8.35
N GLN A 243 -7.64 31.54 -8.86
CA GLN A 243 -6.22 31.81 -9.08
C GLN A 243 -5.99 32.73 -10.29
N ASP A 244 -6.64 32.46 -11.43
CA ASP A 244 -6.63 33.36 -12.60
C ASP A 244 -7.50 34.60 -12.30
N PRO A 245 -7.01 35.83 -12.56
CA PRO A 245 -7.78 37.06 -12.31
C PRO A 245 -9.18 37.11 -12.93
N ALA A 246 -9.42 36.41 -14.06
CA ALA A 246 -10.71 36.42 -14.74
C ALA A 246 -11.82 35.64 -13.99
N ASP A 247 -11.44 34.67 -13.16
CA ASP A 247 -12.39 33.84 -12.40
C ASP A 247 -12.83 34.51 -11.07
N ARG A 248 -12.21 35.64 -10.70
CA ARG A 248 -12.45 36.29 -9.40
C ARG A 248 -13.77 37.08 -9.40
N PRO A 249 -14.61 36.95 -8.35
CA PRO A 249 -15.83 37.74 -8.24
C PRO A 249 -15.51 39.23 -8.10
N ARG A 250 -16.45 40.09 -8.53
CA ARG A 250 -16.31 41.56 -8.53
C ARG A 250 -16.14 42.18 -7.13
N THR A 251 -16.51 41.43 -6.10
CA THR A 251 -16.38 41.79 -4.68
C THR A 251 -15.84 40.58 -3.94
N LEU A 252 -14.66 40.72 -3.34
CA LEU A 252 -13.99 39.65 -2.58
C LEU A 252 -14.26 39.83 -1.09
N SER A 253 -14.58 38.73 -0.39
CA SER A 253 -14.59 38.69 1.07
C SER A 253 -13.17 38.82 1.63
N ASP A 254 -13.02 39.18 2.91
CA ASP A 254 -11.69 39.32 3.50
C ASP A 254 -10.95 37.97 3.62
N GLN A 255 -11.67 36.86 3.81
CA GLN A 255 -11.11 35.51 3.70
C GLN A 255 -10.60 35.20 2.28
N GLN A 256 -11.34 35.59 1.23
CA GLN A 256 -10.90 35.44 -0.16
C GLN A 256 -9.68 36.31 -0.46
N LYS A 257 -9.68 37.58 -0.01
CA LYS A 257 -8.50 38.48 -0.12
C LYS A 257 -7.29 37.87 0.58
N GLN A 258 -7.46 37.37 1.80
CA GLN A 258 -6.40 36.70 2.55
C GLN A 258 -5.83 35.54 1.75
N LYS A 259 -6.66 34.61 1.25
CA LYS A 259 -6.18 33.45 0.47
C LYS A 259 -5.44 33.83 -0.81
N ILE A 260 -5.94 34.84 -1.54
CA ILE A 260 -5.29 35.37 -2.74
C ILE A 260 -3.95 36.06 -2.38
N ILE A 261 -3.87 36.73 -1.23
CA ILE A 261 -2.64 37.34 -0.71
C ILE A 261 -1.60 36.27 -0.34
N GLU A 262 -1.98 35.13 0.25
CA GLU A 262 -1.02 34.04 0.55
C GLU A 262 -0.36 33.48 -0.72
N ASN A 263 -1.17 33.31 -1.77
CA ASN A 263 -0.75 32.76 -3.06
C ASN A 263 0.08 33.78 -3.88
N GLY A 264 -0.18 35.07 -3.68
CA GLY A 264 0.47 36.17 -4.41
C GLY A 264 -0.04 36.38 -5.84
N PRO A 265 0.56 37.34 -6.58
CA PRO A 265 0.11 37.71 -7.91
C PRO A 265 0.26 36.56 -8.92
N TYR A 266 -0.78 36.30 -9.69
CA TYR A 266 -0.80 35.25 -10.71
C TYR A 266 0.04 35.63 -11.93
N GLN A 267 1.22 35.04 -12.04
CA GLN A 267 2.25 35.38 -13.04
C GLN A 267 2.72 34.17 -13.87
N PRO A 268 1.81 33.50 -14.61
CA PRO A 268 2.15 32.34 -15.42
C PRO A 268 3.16 32.70 -16.51
N LYS A 269 4.18 31.86 -16.71
CA LYS A 269 5.24 32.00 -17.73
C LYS A 269 5.00 31.03 -18.87
N LEU A 270 4.22 31.45 -19.86
CA LEU A 270 3.90 30.64 -21.03
C LEU A 270 5.11 30.52 -21.98
N LYS A 271 5.26 29.38 -22.66
CA LYS A 271 6.27 29.20 -23.73
C LYS A 271 6.07 30.18 -24.89
N ARG A 272 4.82 30.60 -25.15
CA ARG A 272 4.41 31.65 -26.10
C ARG A 272 3.08 32.25 -25.61
N TYR A 273 3.00 33.57 -25.52
CA TYR A 273 1.74 34.27 -25.26
C TYR A 273 0.95 34.49 -26.56
N PRO A 274 -0.39 34.62 -26.50
CA PRO A 274 -1.23 34.96 -27.64
C PRO A 274 -0.79 36.24 -28.36
N GLU A 275 -1.05 36.31 -29.66
CA GLU A 275 -0.74 37.47 -30.50
C GLU A 275 -2.05 38.13 -30.93
N SER A 276 -2.22 39.42 -30.60
CA SER A 276 -3.38 40.20 -31.03
C SER A 276 -3.29 40.49 -32.52
N GLN A 277 -4.26 39.96 -33.29
CA GLN A 277 -4.30 40.07 -34.75
C GLN A 277 -4.51 41.52 -35.23
N ASP A 278 -5.12 42.37 -34.39
CA ASP A 278 -5.40 43.79 -34.68
C ASP A 278 -4.17 44.72 -34.53
N ILE A 279 -2.99 44.18 -34.17
CA ILE A 279 -1.77 44.94 -33.92
C ILE A 279 -0.70 44.54 -34.95
N SER A 280 -0.16 45.53 -35.68
CA SER A 280 0.98 45.32 -36.60
C SER A 280 2.13 44.58 -35.91
N THR A 281 2.73 43.61 -36.60
CA THR A 281 3.87 42.80 -36.15
C THR A 281 5.13 43.61 -35.85
N GLU A 282 5.21 44.85 -36.34
CA GLU A 282 6.28 45.81 -36.02
C GLU A 282 6.15 46.40 -34.59
N LYS A 283 5.00 46.21 -33.93
CA LYS A 283 4.72 46.66 -32.56
C LYS A 283 4.60 45.46 -31.63
N GLN A 284 4.65 45.73 -30.32
CA GLN A 284 4.42 44.71 -29.31
C GLN A 284 2.97 44.19 -29.42
N CYS A 285 2.78 43.05 -30.07
CA CYS A 285 1.48 42.43 -30.33
C CYS A 285 1.03 41.39 -29.28
N ARG A 286 1.81 41.19 -28.21
CA ARG A 286 1.59 40.14 -27.18
C ARG A 286 2.00 40.60 -25.78
N PHE A 287 1.52 39.93 -24.74
CA PHE A 287 2.05 40.09 -23.38
C PHE A 287 3.53 39.65 -23.29
N SER A 288 4.30 40.26 -22.37
CA SER A 288 5.70 39.87 -22.10
C SER A 288 5.94 39.56 -20.63
N SER A 289 6.35 38.34 -20.32
CA SER A 289 6.73 37.88 -18.98
C SER A 289 7.90 38.65 -18.37
N GLY A 290 8.66 39.40 -19.17
CA GLY A 290 9.68 40.33 -18.67
C GLY A 290 9.09 41.44 -17.81
N TRP A 291 7.83 41.84 -18.03
CA TRP A 291 7.18 42.93 -17.31
C TRP A 291 6.96 42.63 -15.82
N TYR A 292 6.82 41.36 -15.43
CA TYR A 292 6.72 40.97 -14.02
C TYR A 292 7.94 41.39 -13.18
N LYS A 293 9.13 41.51 -13.81
CA LYS A 293 10.35 41.96 -13.11
C LYS A 293 10.34 43.46 -12.79
N GLU A 294 9.64 44.26 -13.59
CA GLU A 294 9.55 45.71 -13.43
C GLU A 294 8.29 46.12 -12.65
N TYR A 295 7.23 45.31 -12.73
CA TYR A 295 5.92 45.58 -12.15
C TYR A 295 5.46 44.35 -11.35
N PRO A 296 5.91 44.18 -10.08
CA PRO A 296 5.65 42.95 -9.32
C PRO A 296 4.19 42.64 -9.03
N HIS A 297 3.30 43.65 -9.03
CA HIS A 297 1.86 43.48 -8.83
C HIS A 297 1.06 43.34 -10.15
N LEU A 298 1.74 43.10 -11.27
CA LEU A 298 1.10 42.81 -12.55
C LEU A 298 0.68 41.34 -12.58
N GLU A 299 -0.56 41.07 -12.96
CA GLU A 299 -1.08 39.72 -13.21
C GLU A 299 -1.49 39.57 -14.68
N TYR A 300 -1.65 38.33 -15.11
CA TYR A 300 -2.08 37.99 -16.47
C TYR A 300 -3.09 36.85 -16.45
N SER A 301 -4.27 37.08 -17.04
CA SER A 301 -5.27 36.02 -17.27
C SER A 301 -4.89 35.20 -18.49
N VAL A 302 -4.79 33.88 -18.33
CA VAL A 302 -4.61 32.95 -19.45
C VAL A 302 -5.93 32.76 -20.20
N LYS A 303 -7.06 32.83 -19.49
CA LYS A 303 -8.41 32.65 -20.05
C LYS A 303 -8.81 33.81 -20.97
N GLU A 304 -8.59 35.06 -20.56
CA GLU A 304 -9.06 36.24 -21.32
C GLU A 304 -7.97 36.92 -22.18
N ASP A 305 -6.69 36.58 -21.98
CA ASP A 305 -5.55 37.29 -22.58
C ASP A 305 -5.63 38.79 -22.25
N THR A 306 -5.67 39.08 -20.94
CA THR A 306 -5.75 40.42 -20.34
C THR A 306 -4.73 40.54 -19.19
N ALA A 307 -4.28 41.76 -18.91
CA ALA A 307 -3.39 42.05 -17.78
C ALA A 307 -4.08 42.95 -16.75
N SER A 308 -4.04 42.57 -15.47
CA SER A 308 -4.67 43.28 -14.36
C SER A 308 -3.63 43.64 -13.29
N CYS A 309 -4.03 44.42 -12.28
CA CYS A 309 -3.17 44.72 -11.14
C CYS A 309 -3.70 44.07 -9.86
N PHE A 310 -2.94 43.12 -9.33
CA PHE A 310 -3.20 42.36 -8.10
C PHE A 310 -3.79 43.21 -6.98
N VAL A 311 -3.10 44.29 -6.62
CA VAL A 311 -3.47 45.16 -5.50
C VAL A 311 -4.75 45.94 -5.78
N CYS A 312 -4.93 46.44 -7.01
CA CYS A 312 -6.13 47.18 -7.40
C CYS A 312 -7.35 46.28 -7.59
N CYS A 313 -7.17 45.01 -7.95
CA CYS A 313 -8.23 44.00 -7.98
C CYS A 313 -8.70 43.62 -6.57
N LEU A 314 -7.78 43.50 -5.60
CA LEU A 314 -8.10 43.20 -4.21
C LEU A 314 -8.76 44.39 -3.47
N PHE A 315 -8.28 45.60 -3.76
CA PHE A 315 -8.76 46.85 -3.14
C PHE A 315 -9.23 47.84 -4.24
N PRO A 316 -10.39 47.60 -4.86
CA PRO A 316 -10.93 48.45 -5.92
C PRO A 316 -11.47 49.80 -5.38
N THR A 317 -11.91 49.82 -4.11
CA THR A 317 -12.52 50.98 -3.44
C THR A 317 -12.04 51.04 -1.99
N GLY A 318 -11.91 52.25 -1.44
CA GLY A 318 -11.58 52.50 -0.03
C GLY A 318 -12.23 53.80 0.46
N VAL A 319 -12.39 53.94 1.78
CA VAL A 319 -13.02 55.12 2.38
C VAL A 319 -12.16 56.36 2.12
N GLY A 320 -12.76 57.43 1.59
CA GLY A 320 -12.07 58.71 1.36
C GLY A 320 -11.08 58.76 0.19
N ARG A 321 -11.09 57.78 -0.74
CA ARG A 321 -10.16 57.78 -1.91
C ARG A 321 -10.82 57.53 -3.25
N GLU A 322 -10.13 57.93 -4.33
CA GLU A 322 -10.50 57.57 -5.69
C GLU A 322 -10.50 56.04 -5.91
N ARG A 323 -11.52 55.57 -6.63
CA ARG A 323 -11.68 54.17 -7.06
C ARG A 323 -10.54 53.77 -8.00
N SER A 324 -10.03 52.55 -7.80
CA SER A 324 -9.04 51.94 -8.69
C SER A 324 -9.56 51.89 -10.13
N SER A 325 -8.72 52.26 -11.09
CA SER A 325 -9.09 52.32 -12.52
C SER A 325 -9.71 50.99 -12.98
N ASP A 326 -10.97 51.03 -13.41
CA ASP A 326 -11.78 49.87 -13.81
C ASP A 326 -11.07 48.97 -14.83
N ALA A 327 -10.24 49.56 -15.70
CA ALA A 327 -9.43 48.83 -16.68
C ALA A 327 -8.40 47.89 -16.01
N TRP A 328 -7.79 48.29 -14.91
CA TRP A 328 -6.81 47.47 -14.17
C TRP A 328 -7.43 46.53 -13.15
N VAL A 329 -8.72 46.72 -12.83
CA VAL A 329 -9.53 45.81 -12.02
C VAL A 329 -10.11 44.68 -12.89
N LYS A 330 -10.63 45.01 -14.08
CA LYS A 330 -11.28 44.06 -15.02
C LYS A 330 -10.33 43.44 -16.05
N GLY A 331 -9.11 43.97 -16.19
CA GLY A 331 -8.13 43.52 -17.18
C GLY A 331 -7.99 44.47 -18.38
N VAL A 332 -6.74 44.72 -18.76
CA VAL A 332 -6.35 45.59 -19.86
C VAL A 332 -5.83 44.77 -21.03
N LYS A 333 -6.35 45.07 -22.23
CA LYS A 333 -5.82 44.61 -23.52
C LYS A 333 -5.27 45.79 -24.34
N GLY A 334 -4.42 45.52 -25.34
CA GLY A 334 -3.71 46.54 -26.12
C GLY A 334 -2.22 46.60 -25.76
N TRP A 335 -1.50 45.58 -26.19
CA TRP A 335 -0.08 45.33 -25.89
C TRP A 335 0.87 46.39 -26.45
N ASP A 336 0.46 47.07 -27.53
CA ASP A 336 1.21 48.12 -28.22
C ASP A 336 1.44 49.40 -27.38
N LYS A 337 0.60 49.60 -26.35
CA LYS A 337 0.61 50.80 -25.49
C LYS A 337 1.08 50.52 -24.05
N MET A 338 1.49 49.29 -23.74
CA MET A 338 1.86 48.91 -22.37
C MET A 338 3.16 49.54 -21.89
N LYS A 339 4.19 49.56 -22.75
CA LYS A 339 5.50 50.16 -22.49
C LYS A 339 5.54 51.62 -22.97
N SER A 340 6.39 52.42 -22.32
CA SER A 340 6.65 53.82 -22.72
C SER A 340 7.35 53.89 -24.05
N VAL A 341 7.00 54.88 -24.87
CA VAL A 341 7.63 55.15 -26.17
C VAL A 341 8.36 56.49 -26.07
N GLY A 342 9.67 56.43 -25.84
CA GLY A 342 10.48 57.60 -25.50
C GLY A 342 10.27 58.08 -24.04
N LYS A 343 10.91 59.22 -23.69
CA LYS A 343 10.84 59.78 -22.33
C LYS A 343 9.51 60.48 -22.01
N GLU A 344 8.83 61.03 -23.02
CA GLU A 344 7.67 61.90 -22.83
C GLU A 344 6.33 61.15 -22.80
N LYS A 345 6.21 60.01 -23.51
CA LYS A 345 4.98 59.20 -23.55
C LYS A 345 5.11 57.98 -22.64
N LYS A 346 4.77 58.15 -21.35
CA LYS A 346 4.60 57.06 -20.38
C LYS A 346 3.59 56.02 -20.92
N GLY A 347 3.96 54.75 -20.95
CA GLY A 347 3.06 53.65 -21.33
C GLY A 347 2.02 53.34 -20.26
N LYS A 348 0.98 52.56 -20.59
CA LYS A 348 -0.12 52.23 -19.67
C LYS A 348 0.37 51.66 -18.32
N LEU A 349 1.40 50.81 -18.32
CA LEU A 349 2.00 50.26 -17.09
C LEU A 349 2.58 51.39 -16.22
N ALA A 350 3.47 52.22 -16.78
CA ALA A 350 4.10 53.32 -16.06
C ALA A 350 3.09 54.37 -15.56
N GLN A 351 2.01 54.64 -16.33
CA GLN A 351 0.92 55.51 -15.90
C GLN A 351 0.15 54.92 -14.71
N HIS A 352 -0.21 53.64 -14.77
CA HIS A 352 -0.97 52.99 -13.69
C HIS A 352 -0.16 52.86 -12.39
N PHE A 353 1.04 52.29 -12.46
CA PHE A 353 1.85 52.03 -11.27
C PHE A 353 2.40 53.31 -10.60
N SER A 354 2.34 54.46 -11.28
CA SER A 354 2.60 55.77 -10.66
C SER A 354 1.34 56.57 -10.26
N SER A 355 0.14 56.04 -10.55
CA SER A 355 -1.15 56.70 -10.23
C SER A 355 -1.43 56.73 -8.72
N GLN A 356 -2.17 57.75 -8.28
CA GLN A 356 -2.53 57.90 -6.87
C GLN A 356 -3.46 56.77 -6.41
N ALA A 357 -4.39 56.31 -7.26
CA ALA A 357 -5.27 55.18 -6.96
C ALA A 357 -4.49 53.87 -6.71
N HIS A 358 -3.40 53.60 -7.45
CA HIS A 358 -2.54 52.44 -7.20
C HIS A 358 -1.78 52.56 -5.87
N LYS A 359 -1.21 53.74 -5.57
CA LYS A 359 -0.53 54.01 -4.29
C LYS A 359 -1.48 53.87 -3.09
N ALA A 360 -2.72 54.32 -3.23
CA ALA A 360 -3.71 54.21 -2.17
C ALA A 360 -4.17 52.75 -1.98
N ALA A 361 -4.39 51.98 -3.06
CA ALA A 361 -4.64 50.54 -2.95
C ALA A 361 -3.46 49.77 -2.32
N LEU A 362 -2.21 50.21 -2.53
CA LEU A 362 -1.04 49.69 -1.83
C LEU A 362 -1.05 50.00 -0.33
N SER A 363 -1.52 51.18 0.07
CA SER A 363 -1.72 51.53 1.48
C SER A 363 -2.80 50.64 2.12
N ASP A 364 -3.93 50.42 1.43
CA ASP A 364 -5.00 49.54 1.90
C ASP A 364 -4.49 48.09 2.07
N LEU A 365 -3.72 47.57 1.11
CA LEU A 365 -3.07 46.27 1.21
C LEU A 365 -2.07 46.21 2.38
N ALA A 366 -1.28 47.27 2.59
CA ALA A 366 -0.32 47.31 3.69
C ALA A 366 -1.03 47.31 5.06
N GLN A 367 -2.13 48.05 5.22
CA GLN A 367 -2.95 48.04 6.43
C GLN A 367 -3.62 46.66 6.64
N PHE A 368 -4.23 46.11 5.59
CA PHE A 368 -4.86 44.79 5.63
C PHE A 368 -3.85 43.69 6.00
N ALA A 369 -2.65 43.71 5.41
CA ALA A 369 -1.62 42.72 5.67
C ALA A 369 -0.89 42.93 7.01
N HIS A 370 -0.82 44.16 7.53
CA HIS A 370 -0.37 44.46 8.90
C HIS A 370 -1.33 43.84 9.93
N ASN A 371 -2.64 44.01 9.72
CA ASN A 371 -3.67 43.44 10.60
C ASN A 371 -3.70 41.90 10.59
N ILE A 372 -3.14 41.28 9.55
CA ILE A 372 -3.14 39.81 9.33
C ILE A 372 -1.73 39.18 9.46
N LYS A 373 -0.70 39.95 9.82
CA LYS A 373 0.70 39.50 10.00
C LYS A 373 1.34 38.78 8.78
N HIS A 374 0.90 39.08 7.55
CA HIS A 374 1.32 38.34 6.34
C HIS A 374 2.46 38.99 5.53
N VAL A 375 2.80 40.25 5.83
CA VAL A 375 3.73 41.08 5.05
C VAL A 375 5.12 40.44 4.90
N ASP A 376 5.65 39.84 5.97
CA ASP A 376 7.02 39.32 6.00
C ASP A 376 7.26 38.19 4.99
N VAL A 377 6.27 37.31 4.78
CA VAL A 377 6.38 36.21 3.80
C VAL A 377 6.27 36.72 2.36
N MET A 378 5.57 37.84 2.13
CA MET A 378 5.49 38.47 0.81
C MET A 378 6.71 39.33 0.47
N LEU A 379 7.28 40.08 1.42
CA LEU A 379 8.41 40.95 1.15
C LEU A 379 9.77 40.21 1.24
N ASN A 380 9.87 39.14 2.01
CA ASN A 380 11.13 38.42 2.18
C ASN A 380 11.41 37.46 1.00
N LYS A 381 12.24 37.96 0.07
CA LYS A 381 12.77 37.21 -1.08
C LYS A 381 13.48 35.90 -0.70
N GLN A 382 14.11 35.82 0.48
CA GLN A 382 14.81 34.61 0.93
C GLN A 382 13.81 33.53 1.37
N LEU A 383 12.76 33.89 2.11
CA LEU A 383 11.71 32.94 2.51
C LEU A 383 10.94 32.37 1.31
N ARG A 384 10.66 33.20 0.30
CA ARG A 384 10.07 32.74 -0.98
C ARG A 384 10.98 31.77 -1.73
N ALA A 385 12.27 32.08 -1.85
CA ALA A 385 13.24 31.19 -2.48
C ALA A 385 13.39 29.87 -1.70
N ALA A 386 13.34 29.92 -0.36
CA ALA A 386 13.37 28.73 0.49
C ALA A 386 12.13 27.84 0.28
N LYS A 387 10.91 28.40 0.25
CA LYS A 387 9.67 27.63 -0.03
C LYS A 387 9.71 26.97 -1.42
N ILE A 388 10.08 27.71 -2.46
CA ILE A 388 10.19 27.15 -3.82
C ILE A 388 11.23 26.01 -3.86
N GLN A 389 12.38 26.20 -3.22
CA GLN A 389 13.42 25.17 -3.13
C GLN A 389 12.96 23.95 -2.32
N GLU A 390 12.18 24.15 -1.25
CA GLU A 390 11.59 23.06 -0.46
C GLU A 390 10.60 22.23 -1.29
N GLU A 391 9.75 22.89 -2.07
CA GLU A 391 8.74 22.24 -2.91
C GLU A 391 9.35 21.51 -4.11
N GLU A 392 10.33 22.11 -4.79
CA GLU A 392 11.12 21.39 -5.80
C GLU A 392 11.87 20.19 -5.19
N ASN A 393 12.38 20.31 -3.97
CA ASN A 393 13.04 19.19 -3.29
C ASN A 393 12.04 18.10 -2.89
N ASN A 394 10.82 18.47 -2.50
CA ASN A 394 9.72 17.54 -2.22
C ASN A 394 9.36 16.73 -3.47
N GLN A 395 9.16 17.39 -4.62
CA GLN A 395 8.84 16.73 -5.88
C GLN A 395 9.97 15.77 -6.33
N ARG A 396 11.23 16.22 -6.26
CA ARG A 396 12.41 15.36 -6.53
C ARG A 396 12.45 14.13 -5.61
N ASN A 397 12.16 14.32 -4.32
CA ASN A 397 12.13 13.26 -3.33
C ASN A 397 11.04 12.22 -3.64
N GLN A 398 9.84 12.65 -4.02
CA GLN A 398 8.75 11.78 -4.45
C GLN A 398 9.16 10.93 -5.67
N GLU A 399 9.67 11.57 -6.72
CA GLU A 399 10.12 10.87 -7.95
C GLU A 399 11.17 9.80 -7.67
N ILE A 400 12.17 10.09 -6.84
CA ILE A 400 13.24 9.14 -6.48
C ILE A 400 12.65 7.88 -5.83
N ILE A 401 11.74 8.03 -4.86
CA ILE A 401 11.16 6.87 -4.17
C ILE A 401 10.19 6.10 -5.08
N LYS A 402 9.42 6.77 -5.95
CA LYS A 402 8.59 6.10 -6.97
C LYS A 402 9.43 5.22 -7.90
N ILE A 403 10.58 5.71 -8.36
CA ILE A 403 11.51 4.90 -9.19
C ILE A 403 12.01 3.67 -8.42
N LEU A 404 12.35 3.80 -7.13
CA LEU A 404 12.81 2.67 -6.33
C LEU A 404 11.69 1.63 -6.06
N LEU A 405 10.45 2.09 -5.84
CA LEU A 405 9.26 1.23 -5.77
C LEU A 405 9.02 0.50 -7.10
N ASP A 406 9.12 1.18 -8.24
CA ASP A 406 8.89 0.60 -9.57
C ASP A 406 9.97 -0.45 -9.94
N ILE A 407 11.22 -0.22 -9.56
CA ILE A 407 12.30 -1.21 -9.69
C ILE A 407 12.00 -2.44 -8.82
N ALA A 408 11.48 -2.25 -7.58
CA ALA A 408 11.08 -3.36 -6.72
C ALA A 408 9.89 -4.15 -7.30
N LYS A 409 8.85 -3.45 -7.76
CA LYS A 409 7.68 -3.99 -8.48
C LYS A 409 8.14 -4.85 -9.65
N THR A 410 8.98 -4.29 -10.53
CA THR A 410 9.52 -4.97 -11.71
C THR A 410 10.30 -6.24 -11.35
N LEU A 411 11.19 -6.19 -10.36
CA LEU A 411 12.01 -7.35 -9.97
C LEU A 411 11.16 -8.47 -9.34
N GLY A 412 10.21 -8.14 -8.45
CA GLY A 412 9.30 -9.11 -7.85
C GLY A 412 8.42 -9.79 -8.91
N ARG A 413 7.76 -8.98 -9.75
CA ARG A 413 6.92 -9.42 -10.87
C ARG A 413 7.63 -10.33 -11.86
N GLN A 414 8.95 -10.19 -12.02
CA GLN A 414 9.77 -11.03 -12.92
C GLN A 414 10.58 -12.13 -12.22
N GLN A 415 10.35 -12.39 -10.93
CA GLN A 415 11.04 -13.43 -10.13
C GLN A 415 12.57 -13.21 -10.02
N LEU A 416 13.05 -12.00 -10.35
CA LEU A 416 14.47 -11.68 -10.44
C LEU A 416 15.10 -11.52 -9.06
N ALA A 417 16.39 -11.87 -8.94
CA ALA A 417 17.13 -11.65 -7.71
C ALA A 417 17.36 -10.14 -7.50
N PHE A 418 17.06 -9.63 -6.30
CA PHE A 418 17.34 -8.22 -5.98
C PHE A 418 18.82 -7.96 -5.70
N ARG A 419 19.52 -8.98 -5.17
CA ARG A 419 20.89 -8.93 -4.64
C ARG A 419 21.78 -9.92 -5.37
N GLY A 420 23.10 -9.66 -5.37
CA GLY A 420 24.12 -10.56 -5.89
C GLY A 420 24.44 -11.70 -4.90
N THR A 421 25.54 -12.42 -5.16
CA THR A 421 25.99 -13.54 -4.31
C THR A 421 26.74 -13.11 -3.06
N ASN A 422 27.49 -11.99 -3.11
CA ASN A 422 28.41 -11.59 -2.02
C ASN A 422 28.24 -10.12 -1.56
N ASP A 423 27.75 -9.22 -2.41
CA ASP A 423 27.57 -7.79 -2.11
C ASP A 423 26.28 -7.25 -2.77
N ASP A 424 25.62 -6.30 -2.12
CA ASP A 424 24.49 -5.54 -2.67
C ASP A 424 24.94 -4.66 -3.85
N ALA A 425 26.26 -4.35 -3.94
CA ALA A 425 26.88 -3.61 -5.04
C ALA A 425 26.55 -4.15 -6.44
N ASP A 426 26.57 -5.48 -6.61
CA ASP A 426 26.27 -6.16 -7.88
C ASP A 426 24.83 -6.70 -7.96
N GLY A 427 23.98 -6.31 -7.01
CA GLY A 427 22.56 -6.68 -7.02
C GLY A 427 21.76 -6.00 -8.14
N ASN A 428 20.84 -6.72 -8.78
CA ASN A 428 20.03 -6.15 -9.86
C ASN A 428 19.25 -4.90 -9.41
N PHE A 429 18.82 -4.81 -8.15
CA PHE A 429 18.15 -3.61 -7.64
C PHE A 429 19.04 -2.37 -7.76
N LEU A 430 20.31 -2.48 -7.34
CA LEU A 430 21.27 -1.37 -7.44
C LEU A 430 21.72 -1.13 -8.89
N GLN A 431 21.96 -2.20 -9.66
CA GLN A 431 22.40 -2.08 -11.05
C GLN A 431 21.32 -1.46 -11.96
N ILE A 432 20.04 -1.77 -11.74
CA ILE A 432 18.91 -1.11 -12.41
C ILE A 432 18.77 0.34 -11.90
N THR A 433 18.95 0.61 -10.60
CA THR A 433 18.98 1.99 -10.08
C THR A 433 20.08 2.82 -10.77
N ASN A 434 21.29 2.27 -10.92
CA ASN A 434 22.41 2.88 -11.63
C ASN A 434 22.18 3.01 -13.15
N LEU A 435 21.35 2.14 -13.74
CA LEU A 435 20.91 2.25 -15.13
C LEU A 435 19.93 3.44 -15.28
N VAL A 436 18.88 3.50 -14.47
CA VAL A 436 17.90 4.60 -14.51
C VAL A 436 18.57 5.94 -14.20
N ALA A 437 19.55 5.98 -13.28
CA ALA A 437 20.31 7.19 -12.97
C ALA A 437 21.18 7.73 -14.13
N ARG A 438 21.46 6.94 -15.17
CA ARG A 438 22.09 7.47 -16.40
C ARG A 438 21.13 8.33 -17.22
N HIS A 439 19.82 8.13 -17.05
CA HIS A 439 18.75 8.77 -17.81
C HIS A 439 17.91 9.75 -16.98
N ASN A 440 17.89 9.62 -15.65
CA ASN A 440 17.21 10.54 -14.72
C ASN A 440 18.22 11.38 -13.93
N SER A 441 18.19 12.71 -14.11
CA SER A 441 19.12 13.65 -13.47
C SER A 441 18.89 13.82 -11.96
N HIS A 442 17.65 13.71 -11.48
CA HIS A 442 17.32 13.81 -10.05
C HIS A 442 17.88 12.61 -9.28
N LEU A 443 17.68 11.39 -9.79
CA LEU A 443 18.25 10.17 -9.23
C LEU A 443 19.79 10.18 -9.30
N LYS A 444 20.38 10.64 -10.41
CA LYS A 444 21.84 10.81 -10.54
C LYS A 444 22.40 11.71 -9.43
N ASN A 445 21.80 12.89 -9.26
CA ASN A 445 22.23 13.88 -8.29
C ASN A 445 22.06 13.36 -6.84
N TRP A 446 20.99 12.61 -6.57
CA TRP A 446 20.76 11.95 -5.27
C TRP A 446 21.81 10.87 -4.97
N LEU A 447 22.17 10.05 -5.96
CA LEU A 447 23.21 9.02 -5.79
C LEU A 447 24.60 9.63 -5.56
N SER A 448 24.91 10.78 -6.16
CA SER A 448 26.21 11.46 -6.10
C SER A 448 26.37 12.48 -4.97
N ASN A 449 25.31 12.86 -4.25
CA ASN A 449 25.37 13.94 -3.25
C ASN A 449 26.05 13.49 -1.96
N GLU A 450 27.36 13.72 -1.85
CA GLU A 450 28.15 13.27 -0.69
C GLU A 450 27.95 14.11 0.59
N LYS A 451 27.35 15.30 0.48
CA LYS A 451 27.17 16.25 1.60
C LYS A 451 26.20 15.80 2.70
N MET A 452 25.54 14.66 2.56
CA MET A 452 24.67 14.05 3.61
C MET A 452 25.38 12.98 4.48
N LYS A 453 26.71 12.87 4.43
CA LYS A 453 27.49 11.94 5.26
C LYS A 453 27.76 12.53 6.66
N PRO A 454 26.89 12.26 7.65
CA PRO A 454 27.40 11.59 8.86
C PRO A 454 26.94 10.12 8.96
N TYR A 455 25.78 9.79 8.39
CA TYR A 455 25.24 8.42 8.34
C TYR A 455 24.69 8.11 6.95
N SER A 456 25.36 7.22 6.22
CA SER A 456 25.02 6.82 4.86
C SER A 456 23.71 6.02 4.78
N MET A 457 22.56 6.70 4.72
CA MET A 457 21.26 6.07 4.43
C MET A 457 20.76 6.44 3.03
N LYS A 458 21.13 5.61 2.06
CA LYS A 458 20.42 5.51 0.77
C LYS A 458 19.32 4.45 0.93
N TYR A 459 18.13 4.67 0.36
CA TYR A 459 17.01 3.69 0.38
C TYR A 459 17.23 2.48 -0.55
N LEU A 460 18.48 2.06 -0.69
CA LEU A 460 18.96 0.98 -1.56
C LEU A 460 19.25 -0.30 -0.77
N SER A 461 19.30 -0.18 0.56
CA SER A 461 19.64 -1.27 1.47
C SER A 461 18.67 -2.44 1.41
N ALA A 462 19.16 -3.62 1.81
CA ALA A 462 18.38 -4.80 2.14
C ALA A 462 17.03 -4.53 2.84
N ILE A 463 17.00 -3.64 3.83
CA ILE A 463 15.82 -3.31 4.64
C ILE A 463 14.82 -2.49 3.82
N SER A 464 15.29 -1.50 3.06
CA SER A 464 14.44 -0.70 2.17
C SER A 464 13.84 -1.55 1.05
N GLN A 465 14.60 -2.49 0.49
CA GLN A 465 14.08 -3.45 -0.50
C GLN A 465 12.95 -4.30 0.06
N ASN A 466 13.09 -4.83 1.29
CA ASN A 466 12.01 -5.58 1.96
C ASN A 466 10.76 -4.72 2.16
N GLU A 467 10.95 -3.47 2.63
CA GLU A 467 9.84 -2.52 2.85
C GLU A 467 9.09 -2.19 1.55
N PHE A 468 9.79 -1.97 0.44
CA PHE A 468 9.17 -1.75 -0.87
C PHE A 468 8.38 -2.98 -1.34
N ILE A 469 8.98 -4.18 -1.26
CA ILE A 469 8.32 -5.45 -1.62
C ILE A 469 7.03 -5.62 -0.82
N ASN A 470 7.08 -5.42 0.50
CA ASN A 470 5.92 -5.57 1.37
C ASN A 470 4.79 -4.59 1.04
N ILE A 471 5.10 -3.31 0.81
CA ILE A 471 4.07 -2.31 0.46
C ILE A 471 3.35 -2.69 -0.84
N ILE A 472 4.08 -3.14 -1.85
CA ILE A 472 3.52 -3.56 -3.15
C ILE A 472 2.73 -4.87 -2.98
N ALA A 473 3.22 -5.81 -2.17
CA ALA A 473 2.55 -7.09 -1.93
C ALA A 473 1.25 -6.92 -1.14
N GLU A 474 1.21 -6.06 -0.13
CA GLU A 474 -0.01 -5.78 0.64
C GLU A 474 -1.09 -5.07 -0.21
N ASP A 475 -0.72 -4.16 -1.14
CA ASP A 475 -1.67 -3.61 -2.12
C ASP A 475 -2.25 -4.71 -3.03
N VAL A 476 -1.42 -5.65 -3.51
CA VAL A 476 -1.89 -6.79 -4.31
C VAL A 476 -2.78 -7.73 -3.50
N LYS A 477 -2.42 -8.06 -2.24
CA LYS A 477 -3.27 -8.87 -1.33
C LYS A 477 -4.60 -8.18 -1.07
N GLY A 478 -4.61 -6.88 -0.79
CA GLY A 478 -5.83 -6.09 -0.60
C GLY A 478 -6.74 -6.12 -1.83
N ARG A 479 -6.19 -5.97 -3.04
CA ARG A 479 -6.96 -6.12 -4.29
C ARG A 479 -7.58 -7.50 -4.46
N ILE A 480 -6.87 -8.57 -4.08
CA ILE A 480 -7.40 -9.94 -4.11
C ILE A 480 -8.57 -10.09 -3.13
N VAL A 481 -8.45 -9.56 -1.91
CA VAL A 481 -9.53 -9.58 -0.92
C VAL A 481 -10.76 -8.82 -1.42
N ASN A 482 -10.58 -7.61 -1.96
CA ASN A 482 -11.66 -6.84 -2.56
C ASN A 482 -12.34 -7.59 -3.73
N GLU A 483 -11.57 -8.25 -4.61
CA GLU A 483 -12.14 -9.08 -5.69
C GLU A 483 -12.96 -10.27 -5.15
N ILE A 484 -12.58 -10.87 -4.02
CA ILE A 484 -13.32 -11.96 -3.36
C ILE A 484 -14.60 -11.44 -2.69
N GLU A 485 -14.51 -10.32 -1.97
CA GLU A 485 -15.66 -9.70 -1.28
C GLU A 485 -16.72 -9.26 -2.29
N SER A 486 -16.32 -8.59 -3.38
CA SER A 486 -17.21 -8.25 -4.50
C SER A 486 -17.78 -9.48 -5.20
N ALA A 487 -17.05 -10.59 -5.23
CA ALA A 487 -17.55 -11.85 -5.78
C ALA A 487 -18.57 -12.57 -4.88
N GLY A 488 -18.57 -12.37 -3.55
CA GLY A 488 -19.55 -12.91 -2.60
C GLY A 488 -19.54 -14.44 -2.38
N MET A 489 -19.17 -15.20 -3.41
CA MET A 489 -18.97 -16.65 -3.42
C MET A 489 -17.56 -16.98 -3.93
N TYR A 490 -16.85 -17.84 -3.20
CA TYR A 490 -15.53 -18.31 -3.57
C TYR A 490 -15.30 -19.77 -3.14
N SER A 491 -14.34 -20.45 -3.74
CA SER A 491 -13.86 -21.75 -3.31
C SER A 491 -12.41 -21.67 -2.87
N VAL A 492 -12.01 -22.56 -1.95
CA VAL A 492 -10.62 -22.64 -1.47
C VAL A 492 -9.89 -23.81 -2.13
N MET A 493 -8.66 -23.56 -2.53
CA MET A 493 -7.74 -24.54 -3.10
C MET A 493 -6.49 -24.56 -2.22
N ALA A 494 -5.95 -25.75 -1.95
CA ALA A 494 -4.65 -25.84 -1.28
C ALA A 494 -3.85 -27.08 -1.68
N ASP A 495 -2.53 -26.91 -1.75
CA ASP A 495 -1.56 -27.97 -1.97
C ASP A 495 -0.30 -27.73 -1.13
N THR A 496 0.49 -28.77 -0.89
CA THR A 496 1.71 -28.74 -0.10
C THR A 496 2.91 -29.29 -0.87
N SER A 497 4.02 -28.54 -0.90
CA SER A 497 5.25 -29.00 -1.54
C SER A 497 6.49 -28.62 -0.73
N PRO A 498 7.50 -29.50 -0.62
CA PRO A 498 8.77 -29.15 0.02
C PRO A 498 9.55 -28.13 -0.83
N ASP A 499 10.16 -27.16 -0.15
CA ASP A 499 11.04 -26.17 -0.76
C ASP A 499 12.50 -26.65 -0.88
N THR A 500 13.40 -25.79 -1.34
CA THR A 500 14.83 -26.14 -1.50
C THR A 500 15.59 -26.34 -0.19
N ALA A 501 15.01 -25.96 0.95
CA ALA A 501 15.53 -26.23 2.30
C ALA A 501 14.91 -27.49 2.92
N ASN A 502 14.05 -28.20 2.19
CA ASN A 502 13.22 -29.31 2.65
C ASN A 502 12.23 -28.92 3.78
N THR A 503 11.78 -27.67 3.84
CA THR A 503 10.60 -27.33 4.66
C THR A 503 9.35 -27.32 3.79
N ASP A 504 8.25 -27.87 4.31
CA ASP A 504 7.02 -28.00 3.57
C ASP A 504 6.26 -26.67 3.54
N ARG A 505 5.82 -26.28 2.35
CA ARG A 505 5.11 -25.03 2.11
C ARG A 505 3.68 -25.35 1.68
N LEU A 506 2.72 -24.83 2.44
CA LEU A 506 1.31 -24.80 2.08
C LEU A 506 1.07 -23.56 1.23
N VAL A 507 0.45 -23.73 0.06
CA VAL A 507 -0.18 -22.64 -0.68
C VAL A 507 -1.67 -22.71 -0.42
N VAL A 508 -2.27 -21.56 -0.17
CA VAL A 508 -3.73 -21.39 -0.15
C VAL A 508 -4.06 -20.46 -1.31
N ALA A 509 -4.80 -20.98 -2.27
CA ALA A 509 -5.39 -20.24 -3.36
C ALA A 509 -6.91 -20.20 -3.22
N VAL A 510 -7.55 -19.27 -3.92
CA VAL A 510 -9.00 -19.18 -4.02
C VAL A 510 -9.43 -19.09 -5.47
N ARG A 511 -10.65 -19.53 -5.76
CA ARG A 511 -11.29 -19.39 -7.06
C ARG A 511 -12.67 -18.74 -6.90
N TYR A 512 -13.00 -17.80 -7.76
CA TYR A 512 -14.27 -17.05 -7.75
C TYR A 512 -14.60 -16.60 -9.18
N VAL A 513 -15.82 -16.11 -9.40
CA VAL A 513 -16.21 -15.47 -10.66
C VAL A 513 -16.12 -13.96 -10.48
N ASN A 514 -15.33 -13.29 -11.33
CA ASN A 514 -15.17 -11.83 -11.27
C ASN A 514 -16.39 -11.08 -11.84
N GLU A 515 -16.38 -9.76 -11.73
CA GLU A 515 -17.45 -8.89 -12.26
C GLU A 515 -17.69 -9.05 -13.77
N GLU A 516 -16.68 -9.52 -14.53
CA GLU A 516 -16.71 -9.75 -15.98
C GLU A 516 -17.25 -11.15 -16.36
N ASN A 517 -17.84 -11.90 -15.42
CA ASN A 517 -18.30 -13.29 -15.57
C ASN A 517 -17.20 -14.32 -15.90
N GLN A 518 -15.96 -14.07 -15.48
CA GLN A 518 -14.84 -14.98 -15.72
C GLN A 518 -14.39 -15.66 -14.41
N PRO A 519 -14.19 -16.99 -14.39
CA PRO A 519 -13.45 -17.65 -13.33
C PRO A 519 -12.05 -17.05 -13.21
N LYS A 520 -11.64 -16.68 -11.99
CA LYS A 520 -10.29 -16.27 -11.64
C LYS A 520 -9.80 -17.12 -10.48
N GLU A 521 -8.51 -17.44 -10.52
CA GLU A 521 -7.82 -18.17 -9.46
C GLU A 521 -6.70 -17.26 -8.90
N ARG A 522 -6.65 -17.03 -7.60
CA ARG A 522 -5.66 -16.14 -6.93
C ARG A 522 -4.93 -16.84 -5.81
N VAL A 523 -3.64 -16.58 -5.66
CA VAL A 523 -2.89 -17.01 -4.46
C VAL A 523 -3.21 -16.05 -3.31
N LEU A 524 -3.77 -16.59 -2.22
CA LEU A 524 -4.10 -15.82 -1.01
C LEU A 524 -2.90 -15.76 -0.05
N GLU A 525 -2.23 -16.90 0.19
CA GLU A 525 -1.09 -17.00 1.11
C GLU A 525 -0.16 -18.17 0.73
N MET A 526 1.13 -18.06 1.06
CA MET A 526 2.07 -19.18 1.10
C MET A 526 2.79 -19.16 2.46
N LYS A 527 2.71 -20.26 3.22
CA LYS A 527 3.34 -20.37 4.56
C LYS A 527 4.06 -21.70 4.79
N GLU A 528 4.93 -21.74 5.79
CA GLU A 528 5.48 -23.00 6.28
C GLU A 528 4.39 -23.81 7.00
N THR A 529 4.28 -25.09 6.67
CA THR A 529 3.40 -26.04 7.34
C THR A 529 4.23 -27.09 8.08
N LYS A 530 3.83 -27.42 9.31
CA LYS A 530 4.54 -28.40 10.16
C LYS A 530 3.71 -29.64 10.45
N ASP A 531 2.39 -29.53 10.41
CA ASP A 531 1.48 -30.66 10.59
C ASP A 531 0.82 -31.04 9.26
N LYS A 532 1.26 -32.18 8.71
CA LYS A 532 0.70 -32.79 7.49
C LYS A 532 -0.56 -33.63 7.76
N SER A 533 -1.07 -33.65 8.99
CA SER A 533 -2.37 -34.25 9.27
C SER A 533 -3.48 -33.46 8.56
N GLY A 534 -4.58 -34.13 8.22
CA GLY A 534 -5.74 -33.45 7.63
C GLY A 534 -6.33 -32.39 8.57
N GLU A 535 -6.22 -32.59 9.88
CA GLU A 535 -6.67 -31.62 10.88
C GLU A 535 -5.77 -30.38 10.92
N GLY A 536 -4.45 -30.56 10.87
CA GLY A 536 -3.47 -29.47 10.80
C GLY A 536 -3.64 -28.63 9.54
N GLN A 537 -3.72 -29.28 8.38
CA GLN A 537 -3.95 -28.63 7.10
C GLN A 537 -5.29 -27.88 7.06
N ALA A 538 -6.37 -28.46 7.58
CA ALA A 538 -7.67 -27.78 7.66
C ALA A 538 -7.64 -26.54 8.59
N LYS A 539 -6.98 -26.63 9.75
CA LYS A 539 -6.78 -25.49 10.66
C LYS A 539 -5.94 -24.39 10.02
N GLU A 540 -4.87 -24.75 9.32
CA GLU A 540 -4.01 -23.80 8.61
C GLU A 540 -4.77 -23.08 7.48
N VAL A 541 -5.56 -23.79 6.67
CA VAL A 541 -6.43 -23.19 5.63
C VAL A 541 -7.46 -22.25 6.27
N LEU A 542 -8.17 -22.71 7.30
CA LEU A 542 -9.15 -21.91 8.04
C LEU A 542 -8.54 -20.62 8.61
N GLN A 543 -7.35 -20.71 9.19
CA GLN A 543 -6.63 -19.55 9.71
C GLN A 543 -6.29 -18.54 8.60
N SER A 544 -5.91 -19.00 7.40
CA SER A 544 -5.65 -18.12 6.26
C SER A 544 -6.91 -17.43 5.75
N LEU A 545 -8.04 -18.13 5.69
CA LEU A 545 -9.33 -17.54 5.30
C LEU A 545 -9.74 -16.45 6.30
N ASN A 546 -9.75 -16.78 7.60
CA ASN A 546 -10.16 -15.84 8.64
C ASN A 546 -9.22 -14.63 8.77
N SER A 547 -7.90 -14.79 8.55
CA SER A 547 -6.93 -13.70 8.71
C SER A 547 -6.82 -12.76 7.51
N LYS A 548 -7.20 -13.22 6.30
CA LYS A 548 -7.08 -12.42 5.06
C LYS A 548 -8.43 -11.95 4.51
N ILE A 549 -9.49 -12.76 4.59
CA ILE A 549 -10.83 -12.47 4.05
C ILE A 549 -11.80 -12.06 5.18
N GLY A 550 -11.48 -12.34 6.44
CA GLY A 550 -12.30 -11.94 7.61
C GLY A 550 -13.53 -12.82 7.86
N SER A 551 -14.25 -13.23 6.81
CA SER A 551 -15.31 -14.24 6.90
C SER A 551 -15.12 -15.42 5.94
N GLN A 552 -15.71 -16.54 6.33
CA GLN A 552 -15.79 -17.82 5.64
C GLN A 552 -17.21 -18.17 5.21
N ASP A 553 -18.16 -17.25 5.32
CA ASP A 553 -19.55 -17.46 4.91
C ASP A 553 -19.63 -17.74 3.41
N GLY A 554 -18.97 -16.94 2.56
CA GLY A 554 -18.95 -17.09 1.11
C GLY A 554 -18.23 -18.31 0.54
N LEU A 555 -17.66 -19.19 1.38
CA LEU A 555 -16.95 -20.39 0.92
C LEU A 555 -17.93 -21.45 0.39
N VAL A 556 -17.98 -21.69 -0.91
CA VAL A 556 -18.91 -22.66 -1.53
C VAL A 556 -18.29 -24.03 -1.81
N TYR A 557 -17.01 -24.11 -2.17
CA TYR A 557 -16.32 -25.38 -2.42
C TYR A 557 -14.91 -25.41 -1.81
N GLN A 558 -14.37 -26.62 -1.66
CA GLN A 558 -12.98 -26.85 -1.27
C GLN A 558 -12.31 -27.86 -2.21
N SER A 559 -11.03 -27.67 -2.54
CA SER A 559 -10.27 -28.58 -3.40
C SER A 559 -8.83 -28.75 -2.98
N TYR A 560 -8.38 -29.99 -3.02
CA TYR A 560 -7.08 -30.45 -2.57
C TYR A 560 -6.67 -31.67 -3.40
N ASP A 561 -5.39 -32.00 -3.34
CA ASP A 561 -4.84 -33.27 -3.84
C ASP A 561 -5.55 -34.49 -3.23
N TYR A 562 -5.63 -35.59 -3.99
CA TYR A 562 -6.34 -36.81 -3.56
C TYR A 562 -5.46 -37.72 -2.70
N THR A 563 -4.85 -37.17 -1.66
CA THR A 563 -4.06 -37.91 -0.68
C THR A 563 -4.90 -38.24 0.56
N ALA A 564 -4.60 -39.32 1.28
CA ALA A 564 -5.41 -39.74 2.43
C ALA A 564 -5.51 -38.67 3.55
N SER A 565 -4.50 -37.79 3.69
CA SER A 565 -4.53 -36.65 4.62
C SER A 565 -5.42 -35.52 4.15
N MET A 566 -5.60 -35.30 2.84
CA MET A 566 -6.46 -34.26 2.28
C MET A 566 -7.89 -34.76 2.01
N SER A 567 -8.03 -35.87 1.26
CA SER A 567 -9.30 -36.42 0.77
C SER A 567 -9.92 -37.50 1.67
N GLY A 568 -9.34 -37.81 2.84
CA GLY A 568 -9.87 -38.81 3.76
C GLY A 568 -11.28 -38.49 4.28
N LYS A 569 -12.25 -39.39 4.03
CA LYS A 569 -13.68 -39.21 4.39
C LYS A 569 -13.96 -38.96 5.89
N PHE A 570 -13.07 -39.42 6.77
CA PHE A 570 -13.25 -39.35 8.24
C PHE A 570 -12.27 -38.44 8.98
N LYS A 571 -11.04 -38.31 8.47
CA LYS A 571 -9.91 -37.58 9.10
C LYS A 571 -9.06 -36.79 8.11
N GLY A 572 -9.53 -36.66 6.86
CA GLY A 572 -8.87 -35.82 5.87
C GLY A 572 -9.25 -34.36 6.04
N ALA A 573 -8.43 -33.46 5.50
CA ALA A 573 -8.67 -32.02 5.53
C ALA A 573 -10.09 -31.65 5.05
N GLN A 574 -10.62 -32.35 4.02
CA GLN A 574 -11.98 -32.10 3.54
C GLN A 574 -13.06 -32.23 4.63
N LYS A 575 -12.91 -33.19 5.56
CA LYS A 575 -13.87 -33.44 6.62
C LYS A 575 -13.58 -32.59 7.85
N CYS A 576 -12.30 -32.43 8.18
CA CYS A 576 -11.86 -31.55 9.27
C CYS A 576 -12.31 -30.10 9.04
N LEU A 577 -12.17 -29.57 7.81
CA LEU A 577 -12.61 -28.20 7.51
C LEU A 577 -14.13 -28.06 7.70
N GLN A 578 -14.96 -28.94 7.12
CA GLN A 578 -16.41 -28.92 7.35
C GLN A 578 -16.80 -28.95 8.83
N THR A 579 -16.12 -29.78 9.64
CA THR A 579 -16.34 -29.85 11.08
C THR A 579 -15.94 -28.56 11.81
N LEU A 580 -14.87 -27.88 11.38
CA LEU A 580 -14.42 -26.61 11.96
C LEU A 580 -15.32 -25.42 11.59
N ILE A 581 -15.85 -25.40 10.36
CA ILE A 581 -16.80 -24.36 9.89
C ILE A 581 -18.21 -24.62 10.44
N GLY A 582 -18.55 -25.87 10.73
CA GLY A 582 -19.88 -26.26 11.23
C GLY A 582 -20.94 -26.44 10.14
N ARG A 583 -20.55 -26.41 8.85
CA ARG A 583 -21.47 -26.61 7.70
C ARG A 583 -20.88 -27.53 6.63
N SER A 584 -21.74 -28.04 5.76
CA SER A 584 -21.31 -28.77 4.56
C SER A 584 -20.66 -27.80 3.57
N VAL A 585 -19.48 -28.18 3.08
CA VAL A 585 -18.76 -27.51 1.99
C VAL A 585 -18.28 -28.62 1.05
N PRO A 586 -18.88 -28.82 -0.14
CA PRO A 586 -18.53 -29.93 -1.01
C PRO A 586 -17.06 -29.90 -1.41
N TYR A 587 -16.41 -31.06 -1.31
CA TYR A 587 -15.03 -31.25 -1.73
C TYR A 587 -14.99 -31.78 -3.16
N ILE A 588 -14.27 -31.06 -4.03
CA ILE A 588 -14.01 -31.47 -5.40
C ILE A 588 -12.53 -31.88 -5.50
N PRO A 589 -12.21 -33.14 -5.81
CA PRO A 589 -10.82 -33.58 -5.88
C PRO A 589 -10.11 -32.97 -7.09
N CYS A 590 -8.81 -32.68 -6.97
CA CYS A 590 -8.00 -32.20 -8.10
C CYS A 590 -7.99 -33.24 -9.23
N GLN A 591 -8.61 -32.92 -10.37
CA GLN A 591 -8.78 -33.85 -11.49
C GLN A 591 -7.45 -34.22 -12.17
N GLY A 592 -6.49 -33.28 -12.17
CA GLY A 592 -5.12 -33.52 -12.64
C GLY A 592 -4.36 -34.54 -11.78
N HIS A 593 -4.47 -34.42 -10.45
CA HIS A 593 -3.88 -35.39 -9.51
C HIS A 593 -4.57 -36.75 -9.63
N ARG A 594 -5.92 -36.78 -9.64
CA ARG A 594 -6.71 -38.02 -9.82
C ARG A 594 -6.27 -38.77 -11.08
N SER A 595 -6.20 -38.08 -12.22
CA SER A 595 -5.67 -38.64 -13.47
C SER A 595 -4.28 -39.27 -13.30
N ASN A 596 -3.34 -38.59 -12.63
CA ASN A 596 -2.01 -39.15 -12.38
C ASN A 596 -2.04 -40.42 -11.50
N THR A 597 -2.92 -40.46 -10.49
CA THR A 597 -3.08 -41.65 -9.62
C THR A 597 -3.66 -42.85 -10.38
N PHE A 598 -4.57 -42.63 -11.33
CA PHE A 598 -5.15 -43.73 -12.13
C PHE A 598 -4.08 -44.44 -12.95
N ILE A 599 -3.26 -43.72 -13.71
CA ILE A 599 -2.20 -44.38 -14.48
C ILE A 599 -1.17 -45.04 -13.54
N GLU A 600 -0.89 -44.50 -12.36
CA GLU A 600 -0.04 -45.20 -11.39
C GLU A 600 -0.65 -46.53 -10.92
N HIS A 601 -1.97 -46.58 -10.71
CA HIS A 601 -2.68 -47.80 -10.36
C HIS A 601 -2.66 -48.82 -11.51
N CYS A 602 -2.99 -48.39 -12.72
CA CYS A 602 -3.04 -49.27 -13.90
C CYS A 602 -1.65 -49.76 -14.34
N SER A 603 -0.59 -49.02 -14.00
CA SER A 603 0.79 -49.39 -14.33
C SER A 603 1.40 -50.45 -13.39
N LYS A 604 0.67 -50.91 -12.35
CA LYS A 604 1.17 -51.88 -11.36
C LYS A 604 1.44 -53.28 -11.94
N THR A 605 0.94 -53.60 -13.13
CA THR A 605 1.25 -54.87 -13.79
C THR A 605 2.74 -54.99 -14.10
N THR A 606 3.31 -56.20 -13.94
CA THR A 606 4.76 -56.45 -14.00
C THR A 606 5.43 -55.92 -15.27
N LEU A 607 4.74 -55.99 -16.41
CA LEU A 607 5.21 -55.50 -17.70
C LEU A 607 5.47 -53.98 -17.69
N PHE A 608 4.50 -53.19 -17.22
CA PHE A 608 4.58 -51.73 -17.23
C PHE A 608 5.47 -51.20 -16.10
N THR A 609 5.45 -51.83 -14.92
CA THR A 609 6.42 -51.56 -13.85
C THR A 609 7.86 -51.72 -14.35
N GLN A 610 8.19 -52.83 -15.02
CA GLN A 610 9.53 -53.05 -15.60
C GLN A 610 9.89 -52.03 -16.69
N MET A 611 8.91 -51.54 -17.45
CA MET A 611 9.13 -50.47 -18.44
C MET A 611 9.52 -49.16 -17.74
N TYR A 612 8.81 -48.74 -16.69
CA TYR A 612 9.15 -47.54 -15.93
C TYR A 612 10.49 -47.69 -15.19
N ASP A 613 10.76 -48.84 -14.57
CA ASP A 613 12.04 -49.13 -13.93
C ASP A 613 13.21 -49.00 -14.93
N LEU A 614 13.02 -49.42 -16.18
CA LEU A 614 14.03 -49.28 -17.23
C LEU A 614 14.21 -47.81 -17.66
N LEU A 615 13.13 -47.05 -17.82
CA LEU A 615 13.19 -45.61 -18.13
C LEU A 615 13.93 -44.84 -17.04
N GLU A 616 13.65 -45.11 -15.75
CA GLU A 616 14.40 -44.51 -14.64
C GLU A 616 15.86 -44.97 -14.62
N ALA A 617 16.13 -46.27 -14.84
CA ALA A 617 17.49 -46.79 -14.88
C ALA A 617 18.34 -46.18 -16.01
N LEU A 618 17.73 -45.88 -17.17
CA LEU A 618 18.36 -45.16 -18.29
C LEU A 618 18.65 -43.71 -17.90
N TYR A 619 17.67 -42.98 -17.36
CA TYR A 619 17.87 -41.60 -16.88
C TYR A 619 18.99 -41.53 -15.84
N VAL A 620 18.98 -42.41 -14.83
CA VAL A 620 20.00 -42.48 -13.78
C VAL A 620 21.38 -42.88 -14.34
N PHE A 621 21.43 -43.72 -15.38
CA PHE A 621 22.68 -44.11 -16.02
C PHE A 621 23.33 -42.91 -16.74
N PHE A 622 22.60 -42.20 -17.59
CA PHE A 622 23.15 -41.06 -18.31
C PHE A 622 23.43 -39.87 -17.38
N SER A 623 22.49 -39.48 -16.52
CA SER A 623 22.65 -38.33 -15.61
C SER A 623 23.82 -38.45 -14.63
N LYS A 624 24.22 -39.67 -14.24
CA LYS A 624 25.37 -39.91 -13.33
C LYS A 624 26.75 -39.66 -13.96
N SER A 625 26.88 -39.36 -15.26
CA SER A 625 28.19 -39.08 -15.86
C SER A 625 28.11 -38.15 -17.07
N CYS A 626 28.80 -37.01 -16.97
CA CYS A 626 28.92 -36.05 -18.08
C CYS A 626 29.58 -36.67 -19.33
N LYS A 627 30.44 -37.69 -19.19
CA LYS A 627 31.01 -38.42 -20.34
C LYS A 627 29.93 -39.23 -21.07
N ARG A 628 29.06 -39.94 -20.34
CA ARG A 628 27.96 -40.74 -20.91
C ARG A 628 26.86 -39.86 -21.51
N ASP A 629 26.43 -38.84 -20.76
CA ASP A 629 25.48 -37.82 -21.23
C ASP A 629 26.04 -37.02 -22.42
N GLY A 630 27.35 -36.79 -22.47
CA GLY A 630 28.03 -36.15 -23.61
C GLY A 630 27.98 -36.96 -24.90
N VAL A 631 28.20 -38.28 -24.84
CA VAL A 631 28.04 -39.18 -26.00
C VAL A 631 26.58 -39.19 -26.45
N LEU A 632 25.63 -39.35 -25.53
CA LEU A 632 24.20 -39.30 -25.87
C LEU A 632 23.81 -37.96 -26.52
N ARG A 633 24.24 -36.82 -25.98
CA ARG A 633 23.99 -35.49 -26.55
C ARG A 633 24.56 -35.28 -27.94
N LYS A 634 25.60 -36.03 -28.33
CA LYS A 634 26.16 -35.93 -29.68
C LYS A 634 25.18 -36.54 -30.68
N GLU A 635 24.75 -37.77 -30.44
CA GLU A 635 23.81 -38.47 -31.34
C GLU A 635 22.40 -37.82 -31.31
N LEU A 636 21.95 -37.29 -30.16
CA LEU A 636 20.68 -36.55 -30.06
C LEU A 636 20.67 -35.21 -30.84
N LYS A 637 21.80 -34.65 -31.29
CA LYS A 637 21.81 -33.42 -32.09
C LYS A 637 21.38 -33.64 -33.54
N GLU A 638 21.61 -34.83 -34.06
CA GLU A 638 21.25 -35.20 -35.43
C GLU A 638 19.75 -35.55 -35.56
N ILE A 639 19.05 -35.71 -34.44
CA ILE A 639 17.61 -36.00 -34.39
C ILE A 639 16.81 -34.71 -34.23
N GLU A 640 15.98 -34.40 -35.22
CA GLU A 640 15.07 -33.26 -35.17
C GLU A 640 14.06 -33.41 -34.00
N ASN A 641 13.88 -32.35 -33.21
CA ASN A 641 12.98 -32.33 -32.05
C ASN A 641 13.27 -33.42 -30.98
N ALA A 642 14.55 -33.82 -30.85
CA ALA A 642 15.02 -34.70 -29.78
C ALA A 642 14.67 -34.17 -28.39
N LEU A 643 14.05 -35.03 -27.56
CA LEU A 643 13.73 -34.70 -26.18
C LEU A 643 14.80 -35.28 -25.25
N LYS A 644 15.34 -34.46 -24.34
CA LYS A 644 16.25 -34.94 -23.30
C LYS A 644 15.51 -35.93 -22.38
N LEU A 645 16.13 -37.08 -22.10
CA LEU A 645 15.67 -38.03 -21.08
C LEU A 645 15.42 -37.30 -19.74
N ARG A 646 14.23 -37.48 -19.18
CA ARG A 646 13.80 -36.86 -17.92
C ARG A 646 13.71 -37.91 -16.81
N ASN A 647 13.80 -37.44 -15.56
CA ASN A 647 13.45 -38.27 -14.41
C ASN A 647 11.94 -38.55 -14.45
N LEU A 648 11.53 -39.77 -14.10
CA LEU A 648 10.13 -40.09 -13.89
C LEU A 648 9.65 -39.34 -12.64
N SER A 649 8.86 -38.28 -12.83
CA SER A 649 8.19 -37.65 -11.71
C SER A 649 7.19 -38.64 -11.10
N LYS A 650 7.26 -38.82 -9.78
CA LYS A 650 6.24 -39.56 -9.02
C LYS A 650 4.91 -38.79 -9.00
N THR A 651 4.97 -37.47 -8.90
CA THR A 651 3.78 -36.62 -8.66
C THR A 651 3.23 -35.89 -9.88
N ARG A 652 3.94 -35.85 -11.02
CA ARG A 652 3.53 -35.02 -12.18
C ARG A 652 3.46 -35.79 -13.49
N TRP A 653 2.22 -36.01 -13.92
CA TRP A 653 1.82 -36.71 -15.14
C TRP A 653 2.60 -36.35 -16.41
N VAL A 654 2.72 -35.06 -16.72
CA VAL A 654 3.33 -34.56 -17.95
C VAL A 654 4.74 -35.12 -18.16
N TYR A 655 5.53 -35.25 -17.10
CA TYR A 655 6.90 -35.77 -17.16
C TYR A 655 6.97 -37.27 -17.49
N ARG A 656 5.97 -38.07 -17.11
CA ARG A 656 5.88 -39.48 -17.51
C ARG A 656 5.61 -39.57 -19.02
N SER A 657 4.65 -38.79 -19.53
CA SER A 657 4.36 -38.70 -20.97
C SER A 657 5.56 -38.24 -21.80
N GLU A 658 6.30 -37.24 -21.31
CA GLU A 658 7.50 -36.71 -21.96
C GLU A 658 8.67 -37.71 -21.90
N SER A 659 8.83 -38.49 -20.82
CA SER A 659 9.87 -39.51 -20.72
C SER A 659 9.65 -40.66 -21.70
N ILE A 660 8.40 -41.09 -21.86
CA ILE A 660 7.99 -42.10 -22.86
C ILE A 660 8.22 -41.56 -24.28
N GLU A 661 7.78 -40.34 -24.58
CA GLU A 661 7.98 -39.72 -25.90
C GLU A 661 9.48 -39.43 -26.18
N ALA A 662 10.27 -39.10 -25.16
CA ALA A 662 11.73 -38.92 -25.30
C ALA A 662 12.46 -40.22 -25.61
N MET A 663 12.12 -41.31 -24.90
CA MET A 663 12.63 -42.64 -25.20
C MET A 663 12.20 -43.10 -26.59
N TRP A 664 10.94 -42.85 -26.98
CA TRP A 664 10.41 -43.23 -28.29
C TRP A 664 11.14 -42.53 -29.45
N ARG A 665 11.24 -41.19 -29.41
CA ARG A 665 11.92 -40.40 -30.46
C ARG A 665 13.40 -40.71 -30.59
N SER A 666 14.03 -41.10 -29.47
CA SER A 666 15.47 -41.29 -29.37
C SER A 666 15.86 -42.77 -29.29
N PHE A 667 14.94 -43.69 -29.59
CA PHE A 667 15.10 -45.12 -29.28
C PHE A 667 16.37 -45.71 -29.91
N GLU A 668 16.56 -45.46 -31.21
CA GLU A 668 17.70 -45.94 -31.98
C GLU A 668 19.02 -45.34 -31.48
N ALA A 669 19.10 -44.01 -31.33
CA ALA A 669 20.28 -43.35 -30.77
C ALA A 669 20.61 -43.83 -29.34
N ILE A 670 19.60 -44.06 -28.48
CA ILE A 670 19.84 -44.59 -27.13
C ILE A 670 20.38 -46.03 -27.21
N LYS A 671 19.83 -46.87 -28.09
CA LYS A 671 20.33 -48.24 -28.35
C LYS A 671 21.79 -48.20 -28.82
N ASP A 672 22.12 -47.42 -29.86
CA ASP A 672 23.48 -47.33 -30.41
C ASP A 672 24.49 -46.71 -29.42
N VAL A 673 24.07 -45.71 -28.64
CA VAL A 673 24.90 -45.13 -27.57
C VAL A 673 25.15 -46.15 -26.45
N LEU A 674 24.18 -46.98 -26.08
CA LEU A 674 24.40 -48.03 -25.08
C LEU A 674 25.35 -49.13 -25.59
N LEU A 675 25.27 -49.49 -26.86
CA LEU A 675 26.21 -50.42 -27.50
C LEU A 675 27.63 -49.82 -27.58
N THR A 676 27.73 -48.54 -27.94
CA THR A 676 29.00 -47.81 -27.96
C THR A 676 29.60 -47.71 -26.56
N LEU A 677 28.81 -47.33 -25.56
CA LEU A 677 29.27 -47.20 -24.17
C LEU A 677 29.64 -48.53 -23.50
N SER A 678 29.19 -49.69 -24.03
CA SER A 678 29.60 -51.00 -23.53
C SER A 678 30.98 -51.46 -24.03
N THR A 679 31.46 -50.87 -25.13
CA THR A 679 32.73 -51.20 -25.79
C THR A 679 33.77 -50.07 -25.77
N MET A 680 33.35 -48.83 -25.48
CA MET A 680 34.24 -47.66 -25.53
C MET A 680 35.29 -47.63 -24.41
N ASP A 681 36.53 -47.36 -24.81
CA ASP A 681 37.66 -47.20 -23.90
C ASP A 681 37.55 -46.00 -22.94
N GLY A 682 38.09 -46.19 -21.73
CA GLY A 682 38.03 -45.20 -20.65
C GLY A 682 36.61 -44.95 -20.13
N VAL A 683 35.67 -45.87 -20.34
CA VAL A 683 34.47 -46.03 -19.49
C VAL A 683 34.83 -47.05 -18.40
N ASP A 684 34.32 -46.87 -17.18
CA ASP A 684 34.53 -47.85 -16.13
C ASP A 684 33.86 -49.19 -16.45
N SER A 685 34.52 -50.31 -16.13
CA SER A 685 34.03 -51.66 -16.47
C SER A 685 32.63 -51.97 -15.89
N SER A 686 32.29 -51.37 -14.74
CA SER A 686 30.95 -51.46 -14.16
C SER A 686 29.90 -50.76 -15.05
N ALA A 687 30.19 -49.55 -15.54
CA ALA A 687 29.33 -48.84 -16.48
C ALA A 687 29.29 -49.48 -17.88
N GLN A 688 30.38 -50.08 -18.37
CA GLN A 688 30.36 -50.87 -19.61
C GLN A 688 29.41 -52.07 -19.48
N THR A 689 29.55 -52.84 -18.40
CA THR A 689 28.66 -53.97 -18.06
C THR A 689 27.20 -53.51 -17.91
N ARG A 690 26.98 -52.36 -17.26
CA ARG A 690 25.65 -51.78 -17.11
C ARG A 690 25.08 -51.27 -18.43
N ALA A 691 25.89 -50.72 -19.33
CA ALA A 691 25.49 -50.32 -20.68
C ALA A 691 25.03 -51.53 -21.50
N ALA A 692 25.81 -52.62 -21.50
CA ALA A 692 25.42 -53.88 -22.14
C ALA A 692 24.12 -54.46 -21.57
N SER A 693 23.96 -54.42 -20.24
CA SER A 693 22.73 -54.87 -19.57
C SER A 693 21.51 -54.00 -19.93
N LEU A 694 21.67 -52.68 -20.03
CA LEU A 694 20.60 -51.76 -20.44
C LEU A 694 20.26 -51.93 -21.92
N HIS A 695 21.25 -52.07 -22.80
CA HIS A 695 21.08 -52.37 -24.23
C HIS A 695 20.21 -53.62 -24.43
N GLY A 696 20.60 -54.74 -23.80
CA GLY A 696 19.85 -56.00 -23.86
C GLY A 696 18.47 -55.97 -23.18
N LYS A 697 18.18 -54.95 -22.35
CA LYS A 697 16.82 -54.73 -21.80
C LYS A 697 15.95 -53.87 -22.72
N VAL A 698 16.51 -52.85 -23.37
CA VAL A 698 15.81 -51.97 -24.31
C VAL A 698 15.36 -52.74 -25.57
N LEU A 699 16.16 -53.72 -26.02
CA LEU A 699 15.81 -54.59 -27.14
C LEU A 699 14.80 -55.70 -26.80
N LYS A 700 14.31 -55.82 -25.56
CA LYS A 700 13.26 -56.80 -25.24
C LYS A 700 11.92 -56.38 -25.83
N PHE A 701 11.24 -57.31 -26.49
CA PHE A 701 9.89 -57.10 -27.00
C PHE A 701 8.92 -56.55 -25.95
N ASP A 702 8.94 -57.13 -24.74
CA ASP A 702 8.17 -56.66 -23.58
C ASP A 702 8.28 -55.14 -23.37
N PHE A 703 9.51 -54.61 -23.43
CA PHE A 703 9.75 -53.18 -23.26
C PHE A 703 9.26 -52.36 -24.44
N MET A 704 9.56 -52.80 -25.68
CA MET A 704 9.15 -52.09 -26.90
C MET A 704 7.63 -52.00 -27.02
N PHE A 705 6.94 -53.13 -26.81
CA PHE A 705 5.48 -53.19 -26.76
C PHE A 705 4.89 -52.32 -25.65
N ALA A 706 5.42 -52.42 -24.42
CA ALA A 706 4.95 -51.61 -23.29
C ALA A 706 5.11 -50.11 -23.56
N LEU A 707 6.27 -49.71 -24.10
CA LEU A 707 6.56 -48.32 -24.48
C LEU A 707 5.58 -47.82 -25.56
N MET A 708 5.35 -48.62 -26.60
CA MET A 708 4.43 -48.27 -27.70
C MET A 708 2.99 -48.16 -27.24
N PHE A 709 2.49 -49.10 -26.44
CA PHE A 709 1.13 -49.10 -25.92
C PHE A 709 0.91 -47.98 -24.90
N MET A 710 1.81 -47.80 -23.93
CA MET A 710 1.70 -46.70 -22.98
C MET A 710 1.81 -45.34 -23.69
N ARG A 711 2.58 -45.21 -24.78
CA ARG A 711 2.61 -43.98 -25.60
C ARG A 711 1.23 -43.68 -26.24
N LEU A 712 0.48 -44.69 -26.67
CA LEU A 712 -0.89 -44.50 -27.18
C LEU A 712 -1.82 -43.99 -26.07
N VAL A 713 -1.86 -44.69 -24.93
CA VAL A 713 -2.68 -44.32 -23.76
C VAL A 713 -2.33 -42.91 -23.26
N MET A 714 -1.03 -42.60 -23.14
CA MET A 714 -0.51 -41.31 -22.71
C MET A 714 -0.88 -40.17 -23.65
N LYS A 715 -0.99 -40.41 -24.97
CA LYS A 715 -1.38 -39.35 -25.92
C LYS A 715 -2.82 -38.90 -25.69
N ILE A 716 -3.74 -39.84 -25.52
CA ILE A 716 -5.17 -39.57 -25.28
C ILE A 716 -5.31 -38.81 -23.95
N THR A 717 -4.82 -39.40 -22.86
CA THR A 717 -4.91 -38.83 -21.50
C THR A 717 -4.11 -37.54 -21.31
N LYS A 718 -3.05 -37.28 -22.09
CA LYS A 718 -2.34 -35.98 -22.09
C LYS A 718 -3.24 -34.83 -22.55
N ILE A 719 -4.10 -35.02 -23.55
CA ILE A 719 -5.03 -33.98 -24.02
C ILE A 719 -5.92 -33.53 -22.85
N LEU A 720 -6.53 -34.48 -22.16
CA LEU A 720 -7.38 -34.27 -21.00
C LEU A 720 -6.66 -33.45 -19.90
N THR A 721 -5.47 -33.89 -19.49
CA THR A 721 -4.73 -33.22 -18.40
C THR A 721 -4.27 -31.79 -18.73
N ILE A 722 -4.09 -31.45 -20.02
CA ILE A 722 -3.78 -30.08 -20.44
C ILE A 722 -5.03 -29.18 -20.33
N GLN A 723 -6.22 -29.70 -20.66
CA GLN A 723 -7.46 -28.93 -20.48
C GLN A 723 -7.75 -28.69 -19.00
N MET A 724 -7.62 -29.71 -18.15
CA MET A 724 -7.85 -29.63 -16.69
C MET A 724 -7.01 -28.57 -15.95
N GLN A 725 -5.91 -28.10 -16.56
CA GLN A 725 -5.04 -27.08 -15.99
C GLN A 725 -5.43 -25.65 -16.37
N LYS A 726 -6.47 -25.44 -17.20
CA LYS A 726 -6.97 -24.11 -17.57
C LYS A 726 -7.79 -23.50 -16.42
N GLU A 727 -7.54 -22.22 -16.14
CA GLU A 727 -8.25 -21.48 -15.07
C GLU A 727 -9.73 -21.27 -15.42
N GLU A 728 -10.04 -21.02 -16.69
CA GLU A 728 -11.39 -20.75 -17.20
C GLU A 728 -12.32 -21.98 -17.29
N LEU A 729 -11.78 -23.20 -17.14
CA LEU A 729 -12.55 -24.43 -17.31
C LEU A 729 -13.57 -24.60 -16.17
N ASN A 730 -14.84 -24.76 -16.50
CA ASN A 730 -15.89 -25.11 -15.54
C ASN A 730 -15.92 -26.64 -15.28
N ILE A 731 -16.58 -27.06 -14.20
CA ILE A 731 -16.59 -28.46 -13.77
C ILE A 731 -17.38 -29.39 -14.71
N LEU A 732 -18.45 -28.93 -15.38
CA LEU A 732 -19.24 -29.78 -16.28
C LEU A 732 -18.46 -30.08 -17.58
N ASP A 733 -17.84 -29.07 -18.19
CA ASP A 733 -17.00 -29.27 -19.37
C ASP A 733 -15.76 -30.14 -19.05
N ALA A 734 -15.26 -30.08 -17.81
CA ALA A 734 -14.21 -30.97 -17.35
C ALA A 734 -14.68 -32.44 -17.25
N LEU A 735 -15.90 -32.68 -16.79
CA LEU A 735 -16.50 -34.02 -16.72
C LEU A 735 -16.79 -34.57 -18.12
N MET A 736 -17.40 -33.78 -19.00
CA MET A 736 -17.57 -34.12 -20.43
C MET A 736 -16.24 -34.52 -21.08
N ALA A 737 -15.16 -33.76 -20.85
CA ALA A 737 -13.84 -34.09 -21.38
C ALA A 737 -13.28 -35.42 -20.83
N ILE A 738 -13.60 -35.80 -19.58
CA ILE A 738 -13.26 -37.12 -19.02
C ILE A 738 -14.08 -38.21 -19.72
N GLU A 739 -15.38 -38.01 -19.92
CA GLU A 739 -16.28 -38.99 -20.54
C GLU A 739 -15.90 -39.28 -21.99
N GLU A 740 -15.57 -38.25 -22.79
CA GLU A 740 -15.05 -38.40 -24.15
C GLU A 740 -13.67 -39.11 -24.19
N THR A 741 -12.84 -38.86 -23.17
CA THR A 741 -11.58 -39.60 -22.98
C THR A 741 -11.83 -41.07 -22.67
N VAL A 742 -12.83 -41.39 -21.84
CA VAL A 742 -13.26 -42.75 -21.53
C VAL A 742 -13.82 -43.44 -22.77
N ALA A 743 -14.70 -42.78 -23.55
CA ALA A 743 -15.25 -43.32 -24.80
C ALA A 743 -14.14 -43.66 -25.82
N SER A 744 -13.09 -42.83 -25.88
CA SER A 744 -11.89 -43.09 -26.70
C SER A 744 -11.13 -44.35 -26.24
N LEU A 745 -10.93 -44.52 -24.93
CA LEU A 745 -10.29 -45.73 -24.37
C LEU A 745 -11.16 -46.98 -24.54
N GLU A 746 -12.48 -46.86 -24.37
CA GLU A 746 -13.44 -47.94 -24.60
C GLU A 746 -13.46 -48.42 -26.05
N THR A 747 -13.27 -47.51 -27.01
CA THR A 747 -13.20 -47.85 -28.43
C THR A 747 -12.02 -48.79 -28.72
N ILE A 748 -10.84 -48.49 -28.15
CA ILE A 748 -9.66 -49.37 -28.22
C ILE A 748 -9.95 -50.70 -27.50
N ARG A 749 -10.59 -50.64 -26.31
CA ARG A 749 -10.88 -51.81 -25.47
C ARG A 749 -11.88 -52.80 -26.07
N ARG A 750 -12.85 -52.31 -26.85
CA ARG A 750 -13.87 -53.13 -27.54
C ARG A 750 -13.34 -53.73 -28.85
N ASN A 751 -12.41 -53.07 -29.53
CA ASN A 751 -11.93 -53.48 -30.84
C ASN A 751 -10.71 -54.43 -30.73
N GLU A 752 -10.97 -55.73 -30.78
CA GLU A 752 -9.93 -56.76 -30.81
C GLU A 752 -8.93 -56.59 -31.98
N SER A 753 -9.43 -56.19 -33.16
CA SER A 753 -8.58 -55.96 -34.33
C SER A 753 -7.58 -54.85 -34.07
N GLU A 754 -8.01 -53.77 -33.41
CA GLU A 754 -7.13 -52.63 -33.08
C GLU A 754 -6.08 -52.98 -32.03
N MET A 755 -6.44 -53.79 -31.03
CA MET A 755 -5.45 -54.32 -30.09
C MET A 755 -4.43 -55.24 -30.80
N ASN A 756 -4.87 -56.08 -31.73
CA ASN A 756 -3.98 -56.93 -32.51
C ASN A 756 -3.10 -56.11 -33.47
N ASN A 757 -3.61 -55.02 -34.06
CA ASN A 757 -2.83 -54.07 -34.86
C ASN A 757 -1.70 -53.44 -34.04
N GLN A 758 -1.98 -53.04 -32.79
CA GLN A 758 -0.97 -52.47 -31.89
C GLN A 758 0.11 -53.50 -31.50
N VAL A 759 -0.26 -54.76 -31.25
CA VAL A 759 0.71 -55.85 -31.04
C VAL A 759 1.54 -56.08 -32.30
N LYS A 760 0.90 -56.14 -33.48
CA LYS A 760 1.56 -56.36 -34.77
C LYS A 760 2.56 -55.24 -35.12
N ALA A 761 2.17 -53.98 -34.93
CA ALA A 761 3.08 -52.84 -35.11
C ALA A 761 4.30 -52.91 -34.17
N SER A 762 4.11 -53.43 -32.96
CA SER A 762 5.22 -53.69 -32.03
C SER A 762 6.12 -54.84 -32.49
N VAL A 763 5.56 -55.87 -33.15
CA VAL A 763 6.32 -56.98 -33.76
C VAL A 763 7.14 -56.49 -34.94
N GLU A 764 6.56 -55.65 -35.81
CA GLU A 764 7.27 -55.03 -36.94
C GLU A 764 8.42 -54.13 -36.46
N PHE A 765 8.18 -53.30 -35.43
CA PHE A 765 9.22 -52.48 -34.79
C PHE A 765 10.32 -53.31 -34.10
N SER A 766 9.96 -54.46 -33.52
CA SER A 766 10.93 -55.40 -32.96
C SER A 766 11.82 -56.03 -34.04
N LYS A 767 11.22 -56.40 -35.17
CA LYS A 767 11.92 -57.02 -36.31
C LYS A 767 12.89 -56.05 -37.00
N SER A 768 12.70 -54.73 -36.93
CA SER A 768 13.69 -53.75 -37.41
C SER A 768 14.97 -53.65 -36.56
N PHE A 769 15.04 -54.34 -35.41
CA PHE A 769 16.26 -54.45 -34.58
C PHE A 769 16.73 -55.92 -34.43
N ASP A 770 16.50 -56.74 -35.46
CA ASP A 770 16.88 -58.15 -35.53
C ASP A 770 16.33 -59.02 -34.38
N GLN A 771 15.20 -58.62 -33.78
CA GLN A 771 14.50 -59.39 -32.76
C GLN A 771 13.22 -60.00 -33.36
N ASP A 772 13.13 -61.33 -33.48
CA ASP A 772 11.87 -62.03 -33.78
C ASP A 772 11.15 -62.42 -32.47
N PRO A 773 10.15 -61.65 -32.01
CA PRO A 773 9.49 -61.89 -30.73
C PRO A 773 8.54 -63.10 -30.79
N GLU A 774 8.04 -63.45 -31.97
CA GLU A 774 7.11 -64.57 -32.15
C GLU A 774 7.88 -65.88 -32.07
N GLU A 775 9.07 -65.94 -32.67
CA GLU A 775 9.96 -67.09 -32.52
C GLU A 775 10.51 -67.21 -31.10
N ASP A 776 10.93 -66.09 -30.49
CA ASP A 776 11.40 -66.10 -29.11
C ASP A 776 10.33 -66.53 -28.11
N PHE A 777 9.06 -66.16 -28.34
CA PHE A 777 7.93 -66.64 -27.53
C PHE A 777 7.66 -68.14 -27.73
N ARG A 778 7.72 -68.64 -28.98
CA ARG A 778 7.64 -70.08 -29.27
C ARG A 778 8.77 -70.86 -28.57
N ARG A 779 10.01 -70.37 -28.64
CA ARG A 779 11.20 -70.97 -27.99
C ARG A 779 11.11 -70.95 -26.46
N LYS A 780 10.59 -69.87 -25.86
CA LYS A 780 10.47 -69.70 -24.40
C LYS A 780 9.30 -70.45 -23.78
N GLY A 781 8.36 -70.93 -24.60
CA GLY A 781 7.34 -71.92 -24.25
C GLY A 781 6.67 -71.70 -22.90
N VAL A 782 5.70 -70.78 -22.82
CA VAL A 782 4.94 -70.51 -21.57
C VAL A 782 3.93 -71.63 -21.28
N ILE A 783 4.42 -72.85 -21.08
CA ILE A 783 3.71 -73.93 -20.41
C ILE A 783 3.73 -73.58 -18.92
N ARG A 784 2.66 -72.96 -18.41
CA ARG A 784 2.44 -72.91 -16.96
C ARG A 784 2.05 -74.31 -16.50
N MET A 785 3.02 -75.08 -16.00
CA MET A 785 2.72 -76.26 -15.19
C MET A 785 1.79 -75.84 -14.05
N SER A 786 0.61 -76.45 -14.02
CA SER A 786 -0.37 -76.30 -12.94
C SER A 786 0.25 -76.79 -11.62
N ARG A 787 0.02 -76.10 -10.50
CA ARG A 787 0.35 -76.64 -9.17
C ARG A 787 -0.65 -77.70 -8.67
N ARG A 788 -1.49 -78.25 -9.56
CA ARG A 788 -2.44 -79.35 -9.29
C ARG A 788 -2.22 -80.48 -10.30
N GLN A 789 -2.38 -81.69 -9.80
CA GLN A 789 -1.95 -83.02 -10.27
C GLN A 789 -2.32 -83.51 -11.69
N ASP A 790 -2.69 -82.65 -12.64
CA ASP A 790 -2.91 -83.03 -14.04
C ASP A 790 -1.73 -82.57 -14.91
N ASP A 791 -0.57 -83.22 -14.73
CA ASP A 791 0.68 -82.99 -15.48
C ASP A 791 0.67 -83.68 -16.88
N ASN A 792 -0.44 -83.58 -17.63
CA ASN A 792 -0.49 -84.09 -19.01
C ASN A 792 -0.22 -82.95 -20.03
N PRO A 793 0.90 -82.99 -20.78
CA PRO A 793 1.24 -81.97 -21.79
C PRO A 793 0.14 -81.75 -22.83
N ASP A 794 -0.62 -82.79 -23.18
CA ASP A 794 -1.66 -82.74 -24.22
C ASP A 794 -2.90 -81.93 -23.79
N THR A 795 -3.02 -81.59 -22.51
CA THR A 795 -4.09 -80.74 -21.94
C THR A 795 -3.63 -79.33 -21.55
N ALA A 796 -2.34 -79.02 -21.75
CA ALA A 796 -1.81 -77.69 -21.44
C ALA A 796 -2.23 -76.67 -22.52
N ALA A 797 -3.16 -75.77 -22.18
CA ALA A 797 -3.59 -74.71 -23.09
C ALA A 797 -2.42 -73.77 -23.44
N SER A 798 -1.97 -73.79 -24.70
CA SER A 798 -0.97 -72.86 -25.21
C SER A 798 -1.55 -71.45 -25.29
N ILE A 799 -0.97 -70.50 -24.56
CA ILE A 799 -1.37 -69.09 -24.66
C ILE A 799 -0.89 -68.55 -26.00
N GLU A 800 -1.81 -68.09 -26.85
CA GLU A 800 -1.48 -67.42 -28.12
C GLU A 800 -0.71 -66.12 -27.86
N PHE A 801 0.32 -65.84 -28.67
CA PHE A 801 1.16 -64.65 -28.54
C PHE A 801 0.34 -63.34 -28.49
N TYR A 802 -0.60 -63.16 -29.41
CA TYR A 802 -1.45 -61.96 -29.47
C TYR A 802 -2.37 -61.88 -28.25
N ALA A 803 -2.96 -63.00 -27.81
CA ALA A 803 -3.79 -63.05 -26.60
C ALA A 803 -3.00 -62.71 -25.31
N HIS A 804 -1.71 -63.09 -25.24
CA HIS A 804 -0.83 -62.76 -24.11
C HIS A 804 -0.67 -61.25 -23.92
N TYR A 805 -0.32 -60.52 -24.99
CA TYR A 805 -0.14 -59.05 -24.90
C TYR A 805 -1.46 -58.29 -24.85
N ARG A 806 -2.50 -58.78 -25.53
CA ARG A 806 -3.87 -58.23 -25.43
C ARG A 806 -4.38 -58.26 -24.00
N LYS A 807 -4.10 -59.32 -23.22
CA LYS A 807 -4.44 -59.38 -21.79
C LYS A 807 -3.85 -58.19 -21.02
N PHE A 808 -2.59 -57.83 -21.25
CA PHE A 808 -1.97 -56.68 -20.58
C PHE A 808 -2.58 -55.34 -21.01
N MET A 809 -3.00 -55.20 -22.28
CA MET A 809 -3.74 -54.01 -22.73
C MET A 809 -5.10 -53.91 -22.04
N ILE A 810 -5.83 -55.02 -21.95
CA ILE A 810 -7.13 -55.13 -21.31
C ILE A 810 -7.03 -54.76 -19.82
N GLU A 811 -6.05 -55.29 -19.08
CA GLU A 811 -5.83 -54.96 -17.66
C GLU A 811 -5.62 -53.46 -17.44
N VAL A 812 -4.83 -52.79 -18.28
CA VAL A 812 -4.61 -51.33 -18.18
C VAL A 812 -5.86 -50.55 -18.57
N LEU A 813 -6.51 -50.89 -19.69
CA LEU A 813 -7.68 -50.17 -20.18
C LEU A 813 -8.87 -50.31 -19.23
N ASP A 814 -9.19 -51.52 -18.76
CA ASP A 814 -10.32 -51.74 -17.84
C ASP A 814 -10.07 -51.03 -16.50
N SER A 815 -8.84 -51.05 -15.99
CA SER A 815 -8.51 -50.33 -14.76
C SER A 815 -8.61 -48.81 -14.94
N LEU A 816 -8.17 -48.25 -16.09
CA LEU A 816 -8.29 -46.80 -16.36
C LEU A 816 -9.76 -46.38 -16.54
N ILE A 817 -10.51 -47.13 -17.34
CA ILE A 817 -11.93 -46.86 -17.62
C ILE A 817 -12.74 -46.89 -16.32
N THR A 818 -12.48 -47.87 -15.45
CA THR A 818 -13.14 -47.99 -14.14
C THR A 818 -12.82 -46.79 -13.24
N GLU A 819 -11.54 -46.49 -13.04
CA GLU A 819 -11.09 -45.38 -12.17
C GLU A 819 -11.61 -44.01 -12.65
N TYR A 820 -11.61 -43.76 -13.97
CA TYR A 820 -12.20 -42.52 -14.53
C TYR A 820 -13.72 -42.45 -14.34
N LYS A 821 -14.47 -43.55 -14.54
CA LYS A 821 -15.93 -43.57 -14.33
C LYS A 821 -16.31 -43.37 -12.86
N GLU A 822 -15.66 -44.09 -11.95
CA GLU A 822 -15.86 -43.91 -10.51
C GLU A 822 -15.54 -42.47 -10.06
N ASN A 823 -14.60 -41.81 -10.73
CA ASN A 823 -14.24 -40.43 -10.46
C ASN A 823 -15.28 -39.42 -10.97
N VAL A 824 -15.80 -39.61 -12.19
CA VAL A 824 -16.90 -38.79 -12.72
C VAL A 824 -18.11 -38.89 -11.81
N GLN A 825 -18.52 -40.11 -11.43
CA GLN A 825 -19.63 -40.33 -10.50
C GLN A 825 -19.40 -39.63 -9.15
N GLN A 826 -18.23 -39.78 -8.54
CA GLN A 826 -17.88 -39.12 -7.26
C GLN A 826 -17.93 -37.59 -7.33
N CYS A 827 -17.69 -36.99 -8.49
CA CYS A 827 -17.77 -35.55 -8.69
C CYS A 827 -19.22 -35.10 -8.95
N LEU A 828 -19.97 -35.82 -9.79
CA LEU A 828 -21.40 -35.57 -10.02
C LEU A 828 -22.18 -35.63 -8.70
N GLU A 829 -21.94 -36.62 -7.85
CA GLU A 829 -22.50 -36.71 -6.48
C GLU A 829 -22.21 -35.51 -5.55
N LYS A 830 -21.43 -34.49 -5.97
CA LYS A 830 -21.16 -33.25 -5.22
C LYS A 830 -21.78 -32.01 -5.85
N ILE A 831 -22.22 -32.11 -7.11
CA ILE A 831 -22.81 -31.02 -7.89
C ILE A 831 -24.14 -31.43 -8.56
N GLN A 832 -24.70 -32.58 -8.19
CA GLN A 832 -25.82 -33.24 -8.88
C GLN A 832 -27.01 -32.29 -9.20
N PRO A 833 -27.53 -31.48 -8.24
CA PRO A 833 -28.64 -30.55 -8.54
C PRO A 833 -28.29 -29.48 -9.58
N LEU A 834 -27.00 -29.14 -9.74
CA LEU A 834 -26.51 -28.23 -10.77
C LEU A 834 -26.29 -28.95 -12.10
N ALA A 835 -25.77 -30.18 -12.07
CA ALA A 835 -25.47 -30.97 -13.25
C ALA A 835 -26.74 -31.39 -14.02
N ASP A 836 -27.83 -31.71 -13.30
CA ASP A 836 -29.09 -32.17 -13.89
C ASP A 836 -29.84 -31.06 -14.64
N VAL A 837 -29.57 -29.79 -14.33
CA VAL A 837 -30.33 -28.61 -14.81
C VAL A 837 -29.52 -27.74 -15.77
N LEU A 838 -28.21 -27.60 -15.55
CA LEU A 838 -27.36 -26.66 -16.29
C LEU A 838 -26.74 -27.24 -17.57
N GLN A 839 -26.98 -28.51 -17.89
CA GLN A 839 -26.56 -29.10 -19.16
C GLN A 839 -27.52 -28.70 -20.30
N PRO A 840 -27.02 -28.27 -21.47
CA PRO A 840 -27.87 -27.98 -22.62
C PRO A 840 -28.57 -29.24 -23.17
N PRO A 841 -29.87 -29.17 -23.53
CA PRO A 841 -30.75 -28.01 -23.44
C PRO A 841 -31.28 -27.80 -22.01
N ILE A 842 -31.23 -26.54 -21.54
CA ILE A 842 -31.78 -26.17 -20.23
C ILE A 842 -33.30 -26.46 -20.21
N THR A 843 -33.73 -27.26 -19.24
CA THR A 843 -35.14 -27.55 -18.97
C THR A 843 -35.66 -26.70 -17.80
N SER A 844 -36.97 -26.59 -17.68
CA SER A 844 -37.60 -26.14 -16.43
C SER A 844 -37.23 -27.07 -15.27
N VAL A 845 -37.05 -26.51 -14.08
CA VAL A 845 -36.95 -27.27 -12.82
C VAL A 845 -38.31 -27.37 -12.15
N ASP A 846 -38.47 -28.33 -11.24
CA ASP A 846 -39.53 -28.29 -10.24
C ASP A 846 -39.06 -27.65 -8.92
N PHE A 847 -40.00 -27.35 -8.03
CA PHE A 847 -39.73 -26.78 -6.71
C PHE A 847 -38.77 -27.63 -5.84
N GLU A 848 -38.80 -28.97 -5.95
CA GLU A 848 -37.95 -29.85 -5.14
C GLU A 848 -36.48 -29.72 -5.58
N GLN A 849 -36.23 -29.74 -6.89
CA GLN A 849 -34.93 -29.43 -7.50
C GLN A 849 -34.45 -28.01 -7.16
N ALA A 850 -35.34 -27.01 -7.20
CA ALA A 850 -35.01 -25.64 -6.82
C ALA A 850 -34.64 -25.52 -5.33
N GLU A 851 -35.28 -26.29 -4.45
CA GLU A 851 -34.94 -26.37 -3.03
C GLU A 851 -33.58 -27.05 -2.79
N GLU A 852 -33.26 -28.12 -3.54
CA GLU A 852 -31.95 -28.77 -3.51
C GLU A 852 -30.81 -27.86 -3.99
N ILE A 853 -31.01 -27.14 -5.09
CA ILE A 853 -30.04 -26.14 -5.59
C ILE A 853 -29.83 -25.04 -4.55
N SER A 854 -30.92 -24.54 -3.94
CA SER A 854 -30.86 -23.46 -2.94
C SER A 854 -30.08 -23.87 -1.67
N LYS A 855 -30.06 -25.16 -1.32
CA LYS A 855 -29.26 -25.70 -0.19
C LYS A 855 -27.75 -25.73 -0.44
N LEU A 856 -27.29 -25.56 -1.69
CA LEU A 856 -25.86 -25.50 -2.02
C LEU A 856 -25.23 -24.12 -1.80
N PHE A 857 -26.06 -23.08 -1.62
CA PHE A 857 -25.60 -21.71 -1.46
C PHE A 857 -24.98 -21.42 -0.08
N PRO A 858 -24.05 -20.45 0.01
CA PRO A 858 -23.44 -20.05 1.27
C PRO A 858 -24.40 -19.19 2.12
N PRO A 859 -24.19 -19.09 3.45
CA PRO A 859 -24.97 -18.18 4.29
C PRO A 859 -24.94 -16.69 3.87
N SER A 860 -23.94 -16.27 3.10
CA SER A 860 -23.78 -14.90 2.58
C SER A 860 -24.65 -14.57 1.37
N GLU A 861 -25.07 -15.56 0.58
CA GLU A 861 -25.94 -15.37 -0.59
C GLU A 861 -27.08 -16.38 -0.56
N THR A 862 -28.33 -15.94 -0.38
CA THR A 862 -29.49 -16.83 -0.53
C THR A 862 -30.12 -16.73 -1.91
N VAL A 863 -30.81 -17.79 -2.29
CA VAL A 863 -31.71 -17.89 -3.44
C VAL A 863 -33.05 -18.43 -2.92
N ASP A 864 -34.16 -17.84 -3.36
CA ASP A 864 -35.50 -18.32 -3.03
C ASP A 864 -35.91 -19.42 -4.04
N PRO A 865 -36.27 -20.64 -3.58
CA PRO A 865 -36.65 -21.73 -4.48
C PRO A 865 -37.80 -21.39 -5.43
N ALA A 866 -38.83 -20.65 -4.96
CA ALA A 866 -39.97 -20.28 -5.79
C ALA A 866 -39.61 -19.28 -6.89
N CYS A 867 -38.78 -18.27 -6.58
CA CYS A 867 -38.20 -17.39 -7.59
C CYS A 867 -37.33 -18.17 -8.60
N LEU A 868 -36.52 -19.12 -8.13
CA LEU A 868 -35.63 -19.90 -8.99
C LEU A 868 -36.40 -20.80 -9.97
N GLU A 869 -37.45 -21.49 -9.50
CA GLU A 869 -38.35 -22.30 -10.32
C GLU A 869 -38.98 -21.46 -11.45
N ALA A 870 -39.57 -20.31 -11.11
CA ALA A 870 -40.20 -19.39 -12.06
C ALA A 870 -39.18 -18.77 -13.05
N GLU A 871 -37.99 -18.41 -12.60
CA GLU A 871 -36.91 -17.96 -13.48
C GLU A 871 -36.53 -19.07 -14.49
N PHE A 872 -36.38 -20.32 -14.05
CA PHE A 872 -35.99 -21.44 -14.93
C PHE A 872 -37.04 -21.75 -15.99
N GLU A 873 -38.33 -21.70 -15.64
CA GLU A 873 -39.41 -21.86 -16.62
C GLU A 873 -39.30 -20.81 -17.75
N ILE A 874 -39.09 -19.54 -17.39
CA ILE A 874 -39.00 -18.45 -18.36
C ILE A 874 -37.69 -18.53 -19.15
N PHE A 875 -36.56 -18.79 -18.49
CA PHE A 875 -35.24 -18.84 -19.12
C PHE A 875 -35.11 -20.02 -20.09
N ALA A 876 -35.66 -21.19 -19.77
CA ALA A 876 -35.73 -22.33 -20.69
C ALA A 876 -36.50 -21.96 -21.98
N GLN A 877 -37.57 -21.16 -21.89
CA GLN A 877 -38.27 -20.63 -23.07
C GLN A 877 -37.44 -19.62 -23.86
N VAL A 878 -36.61 -18.80 -23.21
CA VAL A 878 -35.69 -17.87 -23.90
C VAL A 878 -34.61 -18.65 -24.64
N VAL A 879 -33.95 -19.60 -23.98
CA VAL A 879 -32.94 -20.50 -24.56
C VAL A 879 -33.51 -21.27 -25.75
N GLY A 880 -34.71 -21.85 -25.60
CA GLY A 880 -35.39 -22.60 -26.65
C GLY A 880 -35.92 -21.77 -27.83
N ARG A 881 -35.96 -20.43 -27.73
CA ARG A 881 -36.33 -19.52 -28.82
C ARG A 881 -35.12 -18.93 -29.57
N SER A 882 -33.89 -19.20 -29.11
CA SER A 882 -32.68 -18.77 -29.81
C SER A 882 -32.61 -19.39 -31.21
N GLN A 883 -32.17 -18.60 -32.20
CA GLN A 883 -31.97 -19.10 -33.57
C GLN A 883 -30.71 -19.97 -33.69
N ASP A 884 -29.70 -19.71 -32.86
CA ASP A 884 -28.51 -20.52 -32.74
C ASP A 884 -28.61 -21.44 -31.51
N PRO A 885 -28.41 -22.76 -31.66
CA PRO A 885 -28.37 -23.67 -30.53
C PRO A 885 -27.10 -23.41 -29.71
N PHE A 886 -27.26 -23.15 -28.41
CA PHE A 886 -26.16 -23.05 -27.45
C PHE A 886 -25.40 -24.39 -27.41
N LYS A 887 -24.07 -24.34 -27.52
CA LYS A 887 -23.23 -25.54 -27.69
C LYS A 887 -22.44 -25.90 -26.43
N SER A 888 -22.33 -24.98 -25.48
CA SER A 888 -21.61 -25.16 -24.23
C SER A 888 -22.34 -24.51 -23.06
N VAL A 889 -21.99 -24.96 -21.85
CA VAL A 889 -22.46 -24.34 -20.59
C VAL A 889 -22.01 -22.88 -20.49
N ASN A 890 -20.85 -22.54 -21.05
CA ASN A 890 -20.34 -21.16 -21.12
C ASN A 890 -21.26 -20.24 -21.96
N ASP A 891 -21.78 -20.70 -23.09
CA ASP A 891 -22.64 -19.86 -23.95
C ASP A 891 -23.94 -19.48 -23.21
N VAL A 892 -24.52 -20.44 -22.47
CA VAL A 892 -25.74 -20.24 -21.67
C VAL A 892 -25.46 -19.36 -20.44
N CYS A 893 -24.32 -19.57 -19.78
CA CYS A 893 -23.86 -18.73 -18.65
C CYS A 893 -23.70 -17.26 -19.07
N ASN A 894 -23.16 -17.00 -20.27
CA ASN A 894 -23.03 -15.65 -20.81
C ASN A 894 -24.39 -15.00 -21.07
N LEU A 895 -25.37 -15.74 -21.62
CA LEU A 895 -26.76 -15.25 -21.75
C LEU A 895 -27.39 -14.90 -20.39
N ALA A 896 -27.18 -15.75 -19.38
CA ALA A 896 -27.65 -15.49 -18.01
C ALA A 896 -26.98 -14.24 -17.42
N TYR A 897 -25.71 -13.98 -17.71
CA TYR A 897 -25.00 -12.77 -17.31
C TYR A 897 -25.51 -11.51 -18.02
N GLU A 898 -25.74 -11.56 -19.34
CA GLU A 898 -26.34 -10.46 -20.11
C GLU A 898 -27.74 -10.07 -19.60
N HIS A 899 -28.50 -11.06 -19.12
CA HIS A 899 -29.83 -10.88 -18.56
C HIS A 899 -29.89 -11.00 -17.02
N LYS A 900 -28.79 -10.77 -16.30
CA LYS A 900 -28.71 -10.92 -14.83
C LYS A 900 -29.66 -10.02 -14.02
N SER A 901 -30.21 -8.98 -14.62
CA SER A 901 -31.26 -8.12 -14.03
C SER A 901 -32.68 -8.69 -14.18
N ILE A 902 -32.88 -9.66 -15.07
CA ILE A 902 -34.13 -10.38 -15.32
C ILE A 902 -34.09 -11.75 -14.65
N PHE A 903 -32.93 -12.43 -14.69
CA PHE A 903 -32.72 -13.77 -14.13
C PHE A 903 -31.59 -13.79 -13.07
N PRO A 904 -31.74 -13.06 -11.95
CA PRO A 904 -30.70 -12.96 -10.93
C PRO A 904 -30.43 -14.29 -10.21
N SER A 905 -31.43 -15.14 -10.02
CA SER A 905 -31.29 -16.43 -9.33
C SER A 905 -30.57 -17.44 -10.22
N ILE A 906 -30.92 -17.53 -11.51
CA ILE A 906 -30.21 -18.36 -12.48
C ILE A 906 -28.76 -17.91 -12.63
N PHE A 907 -28.52 -16.60 -12.73
CA PHE A 907 -27.16 -16.09 -12.82
C PHE A 907 -26.32 -16.49 -11.59
N LYS A 908 -26.89 -16.40 -10.38
CA LYS A 908 -26.25 -16.92 -9.15
C LYS A 908 -25.96 -18.42 -9.22
N VAL A 909 -26.86 -19.22 -9.79
CA VAL A 909 -26.67 -20.68 -9.95
C VAL A 909 -25.52 -21.00 -10.93
N PHE A 910 -25.41 -20.28 -12.05
CA PHE A 910 -24.23 -20.39 -12.93
C PHE A 910 -22.94 -19.91 -12.23
N LYS A 911 -23.00 -18.79 -11.51
CA LYS A 911 -21.86 -18.26 -10.74
C LYS A 911 -21.36 -19.26 -9.70
N LEU A 912 -22.26 -19.96 -9.01
CA LEU A 912 -21.95 -21.08 -8.12
C LEU A 912 -21.22 -22.20 -8.88
N LEU A 913 -21.78 -22.69 -9.99
CA LEU A 913 -21.14 -23.74 -10.80
C LEU A 913 -19.72 -23.35 -11.28
N PHE A 914 -19.51 -22.12 -11.73
CA PHE A 914 -18.23 -21.67 -12.28
C PHE A 914 -17.16 -21.45 -11.18
N THR A 915 -17.60 -21.22 -9.94
CA THR A 915 -16.76 -21.16 -8.74
C THR A 915 -16.23 -22.53 -8.32
N ALA A 916 -16.81 -23.63 -8.81
CA ALA A 916 -16.32 -24.99 -8.58
C ALA A 916 -14.91 -25.20 -9.20
N PRO A 917 -13.88 -25.56 -8.41
CA PRO A 917 -12.52 -25.76 -8.90
C PRO A 917 -12.35 -27.14 -9.57
N VAL A 918 -11.61 -27.17 -10.69
CA VAL A 918 -11.30 -28.41 -11.43
C VAL A 918 -9.93 -29.00 -11.03
N SER A 919 -8.95 -28.16 -10.69
CA SER A 919 -7.63 -28.60 -10.25
C SER A 919 -6.94 -27.57 -9.36
N VAL A 920 -5.97 -28.01 -8.55
CA VAL A 920 -5.07 -27.12 -7.78
C VAL A 920 -3.89 -26.62 -8.66
N ALA A 921 -4.15 -26.35 -9.94
CA ALA A 921 -3.11 -25.97 -10.90
C ALA A 921 -2.48 -24.60 -10.57
N LYS A 922 -3.23 -23.68 -9.95
CA LYS A 922 -2.69 -22.41 -9.45
C LYS A 922 -1.58 -22.65 -8.42
N ASP A 923 -1.79 -23.56 -7.46
CA ASP A 923 -0.84 -23.95 -6.42
C ASP A 923 0.40 -24.61 -7.03
N GLU A 924 0.22 -25.58 -7.93
CA GLU A 924 1.30 -26.26 -8.66
C GLU A 924 2.20 -25.28 -9.44
N ARG A 925 1.59 -24.28 -10.09
CA ARG A 925 2.30 -23.21 -10.79
C ARG A 925 3.00 -22.29 -9.81
N THR A 926 2.46 -22.08 -8.62
CA THR A 926 3.06 -21.24 -7.56
C THR A 926 4.30 -21.90 -6.96
N PHE A 927 4.28 -23.21 -6.69
CA PHE A 927 5.49 -23.97 -6.35
C PHE A 927 6.57 -23.94 -7.44
N SER A 928 6.15 -23.82 -8.70
CA SER A 928 7.09 -23.71 -9.83
C SER A 928 7.76 -22.32 -9.84
N LYS A 929 7.06 -21.25 -9.43
CA LYS A 929 7.66 -19.91 -9.20
C LYS A 929 8.54 -19.90 -7.93
N MET A 930 8.14 -20.61 -6.88
CA MET A 930 8.92 -20.77 -5.64
C MET A 930 10.33 -21.30 -5.91
N LYS A 931 10.47 -22.32 -6.75
CA LYS A 931 11.78 -22.88 -7.13
C LYS A 931 12.69 -21.90 -7.89
N ILE A 932 12.12 -20.86 -8.50
CA ILE A 932 12.87 -19.77 -9.13
C ILE A 932 13.29 -18.75 -8.06
N ILE A 933 12.34 -18.30 -7.24
CA ILE A 933 12.53 -17.27 -6.20
C ILE A 933 13.45 -17.78 -5.08
N LYS A 934 13.09 -18.88 -4.41
CA LYS A 934 13.88 -19.57 -3.40
C LYS A 934 14.64 -20.72 -4.09
N ASN A 935 15.83 -20.37 -4.57
CA ASN A 935 16.79 -21.30 -5.17
C ASN A 935 17.97 -21.53 -4.22
N PHE A 936 18.92 -22.40 -4.59
CA PHE A 936 20.07 -22.76 -3.75
C PHE A 936 20.88 -21.56 -3.22
N LEU A 937 21.02 -20.48 -4.03
CA LEU A 937 21.74 -19.27 -3.65
C LEU A 937 20.93 -18.32 -2.74
N ARG A 938 19.63 -18.59 -2.55
CA ARG A 938 18.67 -17.75 -1.81
C ARG A 938 17.85 -18.55 -0.80
N SER A 939 18.36 -19.69 -0.36
CA SER A 939 17.68 -20.63 0.54
C SER A 939 17.39 -20.06 1.93
N THR A 940 18.17 -19.06 2.36
CA THR A 940 18.11 -18.41 3.69
C THR A 940 17.17 -17.18 3.75
N MET A 941 16.31 -16.96 2.76
CA MET A 941 15.32 -15.87 2.83
C MET A 941 14.27 -16.10 3.91
N SER A 942 13.79 -15.02 4.53
CA SER A 942 12.66 -15.06 5.47
C SER A 942 11.34 -15.41 4.76
N ASP A 943 10.43 -16.00 5.51
CA ASP A 943 9.13 -16.45 5.02
C ASP A 943 8.25 -15.31 4.53
N GLU A 944 8.16 -14.20 5.27
CA GLU A 944 7.45 -12.97 4.86
C GLU A 944 7.93 -12.47 3.48
N ARG A 945 9.26 -12.43 3.27
CA ARG A 945 9.85 -12.00 1.99
C ARG A 945 9.58 -13.02 0.88
N LEU A 946 9.50 -14.31 1.20
CA LEU A 946 9.12 -15.34 0.23
C LEU A 946 7.66 -15.17 -0.18
N GLU A 947 6.74 -15.05 0.77
CA GLU A 947 5.30 -14.86 0.55
C GLU A 947 5.06 -13.63 -0.33
N ASP A 948 5.60 -12.47 0.06
CA ASP A 948 5.41 -11.22 -0.68
C ASP A 948 5.95 -11.33 -2.13
N LEU A 949 7.15 -11.87 -2.31
CA LEU A 949 7.69 -12.11 -3.67
C LEU A 949 6.89 -13.14 -4.46
N ILE A 950 6.27 -14.12 -3.80
CA ILE A 950 5.43 -15.13 -4.44
C ILE A 950 4.11 -14.53 -4.92
N VAL A 951 3.44 -13.70 -4.11
CA VAL A 951 2.21 -13.00 -4.50
C VAL A 951 2.47 -12.10 -5.72
N LEU A 952 3.52 -11.26 -5.67
CA LEU A 952 3.91 -10.40 -6.80
C LEU A 952 4.29 -11.19 -8.07
N ALA A 953 4.81 -12.40 -7.90
CA ALA A 953 5.16 -13.28 -9.01
C ALA A 953 3.97 -14.07 -9.57
N ALA A 954 2.98 -14.37 -8.72
CA ALA A 954 1.78 -15.13 -9.06
C ALA A 954 0.73 -14.25 -9.74
N GLU A 955 0.41 -13.10 -9.16
CA GLU A 955 -0.63 -12.17 -9.62
C GLU A 955 0.01 -10.99 -10.36
N LYS A 956 0.62 -11.30 -11.51
CA LYS A 956 1.35 -10.32 -12.33
C LYS A 956 0.45 -9.21 -12.87
N ASP A 957 -0.79 -9.55 -13.20
CA ASP A 957 -1.84 -8.64 -13.67
C ASP A 957 -2.28 -7.64 -12.59
N LEU A 958 -2.37 -8.06 -11.33
CA LEU A 958 -2.63 -7.16 -10.21
C LEU A 958 -1.39 -6.33 -9.85
N THR A 959 -0.21 -6.96 -9.88
CA THR A 959 1.08 -6.28 -9.65
C THR A 959 1.31 -5.13 -10.64
N ASP A 960 0.94 -5.31 -11.91
CA ASP A 960 1.01 -4.25 -12.92
C ASP A 960 0.08 -3.06 -12.61
N LYS A 961 -1.10 -3.32 -12.04
CA LYS A 961 -2.10 -2.33 -11.63
C LYS A 961 -1.77 -1.57 -10.32
N VAL A 962 -0.71 -1.95 -9.59
CA VAL A 962 -0.29 -1.25 -8.36
C VAL A 962 0.06 0.21 -8.68
N ASP A 963 -0.60 1.14 -7.99
CA ASP A 963 -0.35 2.57 -8.08
C ASP A 963 0.87 2.97 -7.23
N LEU A 964 1.84 3.62 -7.88
CA LEU A 964 3.08 4.08 -7.25
C LEU A 964 2.88 5.35 -6.42
N ASP A 965 1.83 6.13 -6.66
CA ASP A 965 1.46 7.30 -5.84
C ASP A 965 0.89 6.88 -4.49
N GLU A 966 -0.05 5.93 -4.48
CA GLU A 966 -0.58 5.36 -3.22
C GLU A 966 0.49 4.55 -2.47
N ALA A 967 1.29 3.73 -3.16
CA ALA A 967 2.43 3.04 -2.54
C ALA A 967 3.44 4.03 -1.93
N LEU A 968 3.63 5.22 -2.51
CA LEU A 968 4.47 6.28 -1.96
C LEU A 968 3.85 6.91 -0.70
N LYS A 969 2.54 7.15 -0.68
CA LYS A 969 1.81 7.65 0.51
C LYS A 969 1.91 6.66 1.68
N VAL A 970 1.63 5.38 1.43
CA VAL A 970 1.77 4.29 2.41
C VAL A 970 3.21 4.16 2.89
N TRP A 971 4.19 4.30 2.00
CA TRP A 971 5.60 4.34 2.39
C TRP A 971 5.88 5.52 3.32
N ALA A 972 5.48 6.74 2.95
CA ALA A 972 5.75 7.93 3.75
C ALA A 972 5.09 7.87 5.15
N SER A 973 3.86 7.36 5.25
CA SER A 973 3.12 7.28 6.51
C SER A 973 3.62 6.19 7.48
N LYS A 974 4.12 5.04 6.98
CA LYS A 974 4.53 3.89 7.82
C LYS A 974 5.56 4.21 8.93
N LYS A 975 6.40 5.24 8.78
CA LYS A 975 7.35 5.71 9.81
C LYS A 975 8.00 7.04 9.45
N ASN A 976 8.47 7.79 10.44
CA ASN A 976 9.22 9.04 10.25
C ASN A 976 10.40 8.89 9.27
N ARG A 977 10.30 9.54 8.11
CA ARG A 977 11.29 9.48 7.02
C ARG A 977 12.33 10.59 7.15
N LYS A 978 13.62 10.25 6.96
CA LYS A 978 14.70 11.25 6.84
C LYS A 978 14.57 12.10 5.57
N LEU A 979 14.14 11.48 4.49
CA LEU A 979 13.77 12.14 3.24
C LEU A 979 12.32 12.60 3.39
N LYS A 980 12.13 13.87 3.76
CA LYS A 980 10.81 14.46 3.97
C LYS A 980 10.04 14.48 2.65
N ILE A 981 8.84 13.92 2.68
CA ILE A 981 7.84 14.00 1.63
C ILE A 981 6.59 14.62 2.26
N LYS A 982 6.07 15.67 1.63
CA LYS A 982 4.75 16.26 1.88
C LYS A 982 3.84 15.89 0.71
N PHE A 983 2.56 15.67 0.99
CA PHE A 983 1.49 15.46 0.01
C PHE A 983 0.51 16.63 0.10
#